data_AF-A7VI84-F1
#
_entry.id   AF-A7VI84-F1
#
_cell.length_a   1.000
_cell.length_b   1.000
_cell.length_c   1.000
_cell.angle_alpha   90.00
_cell.angle_beta   90.00
_cell.angle_gamma   90.00
#
_symmetry.space_group_name_H-M   'P 1'
#
loop_
_entity.id
_entity.type
_entity.pdbx_description
1 polymer ?
#
loop_
_entity_poly.entity_id
_entity_poly.type
_entity_poly.pdbx_seq_one_letter_code
_entity_poly.pdbx_strand_id
1 'polypeptide(L)'
;MQVIKRDGRAVSYDRSKIIVAIQKANAEVEDCEKISEEKIEEIIDGIEAKNRKRMLVEDIQDIIEQKLMAEGKFVLAKTYIIYRYSRELIRKANTTDDSILSLIKNRNKDVMEENSNKNATVASTQRDLIAGEVSKDLTKRLLLPEKISKAHEEGAIHFHDADYFLQPIFNCCLINIGDMLDNGTVMNGKLIESPKSFQVACTIVTQIIAAVASSQYGGQSVDIRHLGKYLRKSYNKYKALYQEEFGDRLDADTLEELVKERLNDELRSGVQTIQYQINTLMTTNGQSPFVTLFLNLDPNDEYIEENAMIIEEILRQRLEGIKNEVGVYVTPAFPKLIYVLDEHNCLKGGKYDYITRLAIKCSAKRMYPDYISAKKMRENYEGNVFSCMGCRSFLSPWKDENGNYKWEGRFNQGVVSLNLPQIGILAKGDEDKFWSLLDERLQLCYDALMCRHRALEGITSDVSPIHWQYGAIARLKKGEVIDPLLHNGYSTLSLGYIGLYETSILMKGVSHTDPVGEEFALKVMNRMRAACDKWKADTGLGFGLYGTPAESLCYRFARIDKERFGTIKDVTDKGYYTNSYHVDVREKIDAFSKFRFESQFQTISSGGAISYVEIPNMRNNLDALAEVVRYIYENIQYAEFNTKSDYCHVCGYDGEIIINSDGEWECPQCGNKDHAKMNVTRRTCGYLGENFWNVGKTKEMASRVLHL
;
A
#
# COMPACT_ATOMS: atom_id res chain seq x y z
N MET A 1 -0.42 -36.48 40.98
CA MET A 1 0.30 -36.12 39.75
C MET A 1 0.05 -34.66 39.40
N GLN A 2 1.06 -33.91 38.96
CA GLN A 2 0.91 -32.54 38.46
C GLN A 2 0.97 -32.53 36.93
N VAL A 3 0.00 -31.92 36.27
CA VAL A 3 -0.04 -31.76 34.81
C VAL A 3 0.51 -30.39 34.46
N ILE A 4 1.56 -30.36 33.64
CA ILE A 4 2.12 -29.11 33.12
C ILE A 4 1.36 -28.75 31.84
N LYS A 5 0.66 -27.62 31.90
CA LYS A 5 -0.04 -27.06 30.73
C LYS A 5 0.96 -26.42 29.76
N ARG A 6 0.52 -26.22 28.51
CA ARG A 6 1.34 -25.59 27.44
C ARG A 6 1.82 -24.17 27.77
N ASP A 7 1.14 -23.46 28.70
CA ASP A 7 1.52 -22.13 29.20
C ASP A 7 2.50 -22.19 30.40
N GLY A 8 3.04 -23.37 30.71
CA GLY A 8 3.98 -23.60 31.82
C GLY A 8 3.33 -23.73 33.19
N ARG A 9 2.01 -23.52 33.33
CA ARG A 9 1.32 -23.67 34.63
C ARG A 9 1.21 -25.13 35.03
N ALA A 10 1.57 -25.42 36.28
CA ALA A 10 1.36 -26.71 36.90
C ALA A 10 -0.04 -26.75 37.56
N VAL A 11 -0.86 -27.73 37.18
CA VAL A 11 -2.19 -27.95 37.77
C VAL A 11 -2.30 -29.36 38.33
N SER A 12 -3.15 -29.55 39.33
CA SER A 12 -3.49 -30.88 39.82
C SER A 12 -4.17 -31.69 38.71
N TYR A 13 -3.71 -32.94 38.55
CA TYR A 13 -4.36 -33.90 37.65
C TYR A 13 -5.81 -34.14 38.08
N ASP A 14 -6.70 -34.24 37.09
CA ASP A 14 -8.14 -34.38 37.28
C ASP A 14 -8.68 -35.32 36.19
N ARG A 15 -8.99 -36.56 36.59
CA ARG A 15 -9.44 -37.63 35.68
C ARG A 15 -10.76 -37.29 34.98
N SER A 16 -11.64 -36.54 35.64
CA SER A 16 -12.95 -36.16 35.10
C SER A 16 -12.83 -35.37 33.78
N LYS A 17 -11.76 -34.57 33.63
CA LYS A 17 -11.51 -33.77 32.42
C LYS A 17 -11.11 -34.63 31.22
N ILE A 18 -10.47 -35.77 31.45
CA ILE A 18 -10.09 -36.72 30.39
C ILE A 18 -11.32 -37.48 29.92
N ILE A 19 -12.13 -37.98 30.86
CA ILE A 19 -13.41 -38.66 30.61
C ILE A 19 -14.30 -37.78 29.74
N VAL A 20 -14.55 -36.54 30.16
CA VAL A 20 -15.42 -35.61 29.42
C VAL A 20 -14.90 -35.31 28.02
N ALA A 21 -13.58 -35.26 27.82
CA ALA A 21 -13.00 -35.02 26.50
C ALA A 21 -13.21 -36.20 25.55
N ILE A 22 -13.02 -37.44 26.04
CA ILE A 22 -13.23 -38.65 25.24
C ILE A 22 -14.74 -38.86 24.98
N GLN A 23 -15.59 -38.62 25.98
CA GLN A 23 -17.05 -38.72 25.83
C GLN A 23 -17.62 -37.75 24.79
N LYS A 24 -17.08 -36.53 24.71
CA LYS A 24 -17.50 -35.57 23.69
C LYS A 24 -17.11 -35.99 22.28
N ALA A 25 -15.91 -36.55 22.11
CA ALA A 25 -15.51 -37.15 20.84
C ALA A 25 -16.38 -38.38 20.50
N ASN A 26 -16.72 -39.21 21.49
CA ASN A 26 -17.63 -40.35 21.36
C ASN A 26 -19.03 -39.94 20.89
N ALA A 27 -19.54 -38.78 21.31
CA ALA A 27 -20.85 -38.29 20.91
C ALA A 27 -20.92 -37.85 19.43
N GLU A 28 -19.77 -37.61 18.80
CA GLU A 28 -19.65 -37.13 17.42
C GLU A 28 -19.37 -38.26 16.39
N VAL A 29 -19.25 -39.51 16.83
CA VAL A 29 -19.00 -40.67 15.96
C VAL A 29 -20.14 -41.69 16.00
N GLU A 30 -20.24 -42.53 14.97
CA GLU A 30 -21.24 -43.61 14.88
C GLU A 30 -21.03 -44.68 15.96
N ASP A 31 -22.09 -45.42 16.33
CA ASP A 31 -22.07 -46.38 17.44
C ASP A 31 -21.00 -47.47 17.31
N CYS A 32 -20.65 -47.87 16.07
CA CYS A 32 -19.58 -48.84 15.80
C CYS A 32 -18.17 -48.30 16.10
N GLU A 33 -17.98 -46.98 16.10
CA GLU A 33 -16.71 -46.28 16.31
C GLU A 33 -16.56 -45.76 17.75
N LYS A 34 -17.61 -45.88 18.58
CA LYS A 34 -17.57 -45.49 20.00
C LYS A 34 -16.72 -46.47 20.80
N ILE A 35 -16.15 -45.95 21.88
CA ILE A 35 -15.48 -46.73 22.94
C ILE A 35 -16.38 -46.80 24.18
N SER A 36 -16.43 -47.95 24.86
CA SER A 36 -17.25 -48.13 26.07
C SER A 36 -16.68 -47.36 27.26
N GLU A 37 -17.52 -47.04 28.25
CA GLU A 37 -17.09 -46.34 29.47
C GLU A 37 -16.01 -47.11 30.24
N GLU A 38 -16.15 -48.43 30.33
CA GLU A 38 -15.14 -49.32 30.94
C GLU A 38 -13.76 -49.15 30.30
N LYS A 39 -13.74 -48.94 28.99
CA LYS A 39 -12.50 -48.83 28.21
C LYS A 39 -11.91 -47.43 28.26
N ILE A 40 -12.73 -46.39 28.47
CA ILE A 40 -12.26 -45.05 28.83
C ILE A 40 -11.53 -45.08 30.17
N GLU A 41 -12.08 -45.79 31.15
CA GLU A 41 -11.44 -45.96 32.47
C GLU A 41 -10.11 -46.73 32.34
N GLU A 42 -10.03 -47.76 31.49
CA GLU A 42 -8.78 -48.48 31.23
C GLU A 42 -7.67 -47.58 30.65
N ILE A 43 -8.03 -46.64 29.76
CA ILE A 43 -7.07 -45.65 29.22
C ILE A 43 -6.56 -44.74 30.33
N ILE A 44 -7.43 -44.31 31.24
CA ILE A 44 -7.10 -43.44 32.37
C ILE A 44 -6.20 -44.17 33.36
N ASP A 45 -6.55 -45.40 33.71
CA ASP A 45 -5.75 -46.23 34.60
C ASP A 45 -4.36 -46.48 33.99
N GLY A 46 -4.26 -46.64 32.66
CA GLY A 46 -3.00 -46.71 31.94
C GLY A 46 -2.14 -45.45 32.02
N ILE A 47 -2.76 -44.26 32.11
CA ILE A 47 -2.07 -42.97 32.31
C ILE A 47 -1.59 -42.85 33.77
N GLU A 48 -2.44 -43.23 34.73
CA GLU A 48 -2.13 -43.18 36.16
C GLU A 48 -1.04 -44.20 36.56
N ALA A 49 -1.05 -45.38 35.95
CA ALA A 49 -0.08 -46.45 36.18
C ALA A 49 1.36 -46.09 35.79
N LYS A 50 1.58 -45.05 34.96
CA LYS A 50 2.94 -44.56 34.65
C LYS A 50 3.64 -43.92 35.84
N ASN A 51 2.92 -43.65 36.94
CA ASN A 51 3.41 -43.16 38.23
C ASN A 51 4.40 -41.97 38.15
N ARG A 52 4.17 -41.05 37.21
CA ARG A 52 5.00 -39.85 37.03
C ARG A 52 4.57 -38.75 37.99
N LYS A 53 5.53 -38.12 38.68
CA LYS A 53 5.26 -36.96 39.55
C LYS A 53 4.74 -35.75 38.76
N ARG A 54 5.25 -35.54 37.54
CA ARG A 54 4.87 -34.49 36.60
C ARG A 54 4.72 -35.07 35.19
N MET A 55 3.72 -34.62 34.44
CA MET A 55 3.51 -35.02 33.06
C MET A 55 3.03 -33.83 32.22
N LEU A 56 3.51 -33.72 30.98
CA LEU A 56 3.02 -32.69 30.08
C LEU A 56 1.60 -33.04 29.64
N VAL A 57 0.78 -32.01 29.38
CA VAL A 57 -0.56 -32.25 28.84
C VAL A 57 -0.52 -32.91 27.45
N GLU A 58 0.56 -32.72 26.68
CA GLU A 58 0.80 -33.40 25.40
C GLU A 58 1.03 -34.89 25.59
N ASP A 59 1.90 -35.27 26.52
CA ASP A 59 2.15 -36.69 26.82
C ASP A 59 0.86 -37.45 27.17
N ILE A 60 -0.06 -36.81 27.90
CA ILE A 60 -1.36 -37.39 28.24
C ILE A 60 -2.22 -37.57 26.99
N GLN A 61 -2.21 -36.59 26.07
CA GLN A 61 -2.96 -36.63 24.82
C GLN A 61 -2.42 -37.72 23.89
N ASP A 62 -1.10 -37.77 23.71
CA ASP A 62 -0.44 -38.79 22.89
C ASP A 62 -0.77 -40.21 23.38
N ILE A 63 -0.82 -40.41 24.72
CA ILE A 63 -1.20 -41.71 25.29
C ILE A 63 -2.66 -42.06 24.96
N ILE A 64 -3.58 -41.09 25.04
CA ILE A 64 -5.00 -41.31 24.71
C ILE A 64 -5.13 -41.66 23.23
N GLU A 65 -4.48 -40.91 22.35
CA GLU A 65 -4.49 -41.15 20.91
C GLU A 65 -3.94 -42.53 20.55
N GLN A 66 -2.78 -42.90 21.10
CA GLN A 66 -2.17 -44.20 20.89
C GLN A 66 -3.08 -45.34 21.37
N LYS A 67 -3.75 -45.16 22.51
CA LYS A 67 -4.68 -46.17 23.04
C LYS A 67 -5.95 -46.30 22.22
N LEU A 68 -6.54 -45.20 21.75
CA LEU A 68 -7.70 -45.23 20.85
C LEU A 68 -7.35 -45.90 19.50
N MET A 69 -6.15 -45.64 18.98
CA MET A 69 -5.65 -46.31 17.77
C MET A 69 -5.38 -47.80 18.00
N ALA A 70 -4.84 -48.19 19.16
CA ALA A 70 -4.57 -49.59 19.49
C ALA A 70 -5.86 -50.44 19.59
N GLU A 71 -6.98 -49.83 19.96
CA GLU A 71 -8.31 -50.46 19.99
C GLU A 71 -9.02 -50.46 18.63
N GLY A 72 -8.34 -50.04 17.56
CA GLY A 72 -8.88 -49.99 16.20
C GLY A 72 -9.90 -48.88 15.96
N LYS A 73 -10.04 -47.91 16.89
CA LYS A 73 -11.01 -46.81 16.82
C LYS A 73 -10.41 -45.57 16.16
N PHE A 74 -10.02 -45.71 14.89
CA PHE A 74 -9.31 -44.68 14.14
C PHE A 74 -10.14 -43.41 13.91
N VAL A 75 -11.43 -43.56 13.66
CA VAL A 75 -12.34 -42.42 13.43
C VAL A 75 -12.50 -41.61 14.72
N LEU A 76 -12.72 -42.29 15.85
CA LEU A 76 -12.79 -41.65 17.17
C LEU A 76 -11.49 -40.95 17.57
N ALA A 77 -10.33 -41.56 17.31
CA ALA A 77 -9.03 -40.91 17.56
C ALA A 77 -8.89 -39.61 16.77
N LYS A 78 -9.25 -39.63 15.47
CA LYS A 78 -9.26 -38.43 14.61
C LYS A 78 -10.22 -37.37 15.12
N THR A 79 -11.44 -37.74 15.49
CA THR A 79 -12.45 -36.81 16.03
C THR A 79 -12.01 -36.22 17.36
N TYR A 80 -11.36 -37.00 18.23
CA TYR A 80 -10.75 -36.51 19.46
C TYR A 80 -9.65 -35.47 19.18
N ILE A 81 -8.75 -35.74 18.24
CA ILE A 81 -7.70 -34.79 17.81
C ILE A 81 -8.33 -33.48 17.31
N ILE A 82 -9.35 -33.57 16.45
CA ILE A 82 -10.05 -32.40 15.90
C ILE A 82 -10.78 -31.61 17.00
N TYR A 83 -11.50 -32.28 17.89
CA TYR A 83 -12.18 -31.68 19.04
C TYR A 83 -11.19 -30.94 19.97
N ARG A 84 -10.00 -31.50 20.17
CA ARG A 84 -8.94 -30.90 20.97
C ARG A 84 -8.33 -29.69 20.29
N TYR A 85 -8.04 -29.80 19.01
CA TYR A 85 -7.55 -28.69 18.20
C TYR A 85 -8.56 -27.53 18.16
N SER A 86 -9.85 -27.82 18.00
CA SER A 86 -10.91 -26.80 18.04
C SER A 86 -11.05 -26.14 19.42
N ARG A 87 -10.96 -26.92 20.52
CA ARG A 87 -10.94 -26.37 21.88
C ARG A 87 -9.68 -25.57 22.20
N GLU A 88 -8.55 -25.90 21.62
CA GLU A 88 -7.33 -25.10 21.71
C GLU A 88 -7.50 -23.77 20.97
N LEU A 89 -8.04 -23.80 19.74
CA LEU A 89 -8.34 -22.60 18.97
C LEU A 89 -9.28 -21.66 19.72
N ILE A 90 -10.33 -22.20 20.36
CA ILE A 90 -11.26 -21.43 21.19
C ILE A 90 -10.56 -20.85 22.43
N ARG A 91 -9.60 -21.55 23.05
CA ARG A 91 -8.86 -21.04 24.22
C ARG A 91 -7.79 -20.01 23.86
N LYS A 92 -7.24 -20.08 22.65
CA LYS A 92 -6.37 -19.04 22.07
C LYS A 92 -7.17 -17.78 21.67
N ALA A 93 -8.48 -17.88 21.45
CA ALA A 93 -9.34 -16.77 21.04
C ALA A 93 -9.50 -15.65 22.10
N ASN A 94 -9.23 -15.91 23.38
CA ASN A 94 -9.43 -14.91 24.45
C ASN A 94 -8.55 -13.65 24.33
N THR A 95 -7.46 -13.65 23.55
CA THR A 95 -6.63 -12.44 23.35
C THR A 95 -7.25 -11.44 22.38
N THR A 96 -8.09 -11.90 21.45
CA THR A 96 -8.75 -11.06 20.45
C THR A 96 -9.88 -10.24 21.07
N ASP A 97 -10.56 -10.80 22.08
CA ASP A 97 -11.58 -10.08 22.84
C ASP A 97 -10.98 -8.86 23.56
N ASP A 98 -9.81 -9.02 24.18
CA ASP A 98 -9.12 -7.90 24.85
C ASP A 98 -8.64 -6.82 23.86
N SER A 99 -8.14 -7.22 22.67
CA SER A 99 -7.74 -6.25 21.63
C SER A 99 -8.95 -5.49 21.07
N ILE A 100 -10.04 -6.19 20.74
CA ILE A 100 -11.31 -5.58 20.30
C ILE A 100 -11.89 -4.66 21.38
N LEU A 101 -11.91 -5.09 22.65
CA LEU A 101 -12.37 -4.26 23.76
C LEU A 101 -11.49 -3.03 23.99
N SER A 102 -10.18 -3.12 23.72
CA SER A 102 -9.26 -1.98 23.80
C SER A 102 -9.50 -0.95 22.68
N LEU A 103 -9.86 -1.41 21.47
CA LEU A 103 -10.23 -0.56 20.34
C LEU A 103 -11.55 0.17 20.59
N ILE A 104 -12.57 -0.55 21.07
CA ILE A 104 -13.89 0.02 21.40
C ILE A 104 -13.76 1.11 22.48
N LYS A 105 -12.79 0.97 23.39
CA LYS A 105 -12.50 1.96 24.43
C LYS A 105 -11.57 3.09 23.99
N ASN A 106 -11.14 3.14 22.71
CA ASN A 106 -10.14 4.08 22.17
C ASN A 106 -8.84 4.13 22.98
N ARG A 107 -8.35 2.98 23.46
CA ARG A 107 -7.14 2.91 24.32
C ARG A 107 -5.87 2.47 23.60
N ASN A 108 -5.96 2.01 22.35
CA ASN A 108 -4.82 1.48 21.61
C ASN A 108 -4.20 2.54 20.69
N LYS A 109 -3.20 3.27 21.19
CA LYS A 109 -2.55 4.38 20.49
C LYS A 109 -1.83 3.94 19.20
N ASP A 110 -1.23 2.74 19.19
CA ASP A 110 -0.47 2.25 18.03
C ASP A 110 -1.37 2.04 16.80
N VAL A 111 -2.59 1.52 17.01
CA VAL A 111 -3.57 1.33 15.93
C VAL A 111 -4.13 2.68 15.46
N MET A 112 -4.25 3.66 16.36
CA MET A 112 -4.75 5.00 16.03
C MET A 112 -3.75 5.83 15.22
N GLU A 113 -2.44 5.59 15.39
CA GLU A 113 -1.35 6.34 14.74
C GLU A 113 -0.68 5.59 13.58
N GLU A 114 -1.21 4.43 13.19
CA GLU A 114 -0.68 3.60 12.09
C GLU A 114 -0.85 4.26 10.72
N ASN A 115 -1.98 4.94 10.50
CA ASN A 115 -2.31 5.65 9.27
C ASN A 115 -2.74 7.08 9.60
N SER A 116 -1.95 8.06 9.18
CA SER A 116 -2.20 9.49 9.49
C SER A 116 -3.47 10.04 8.83
N ASN A 117 -4.16 9.28 7.97
CA ASN A 117 -5.41 9.71 7.35
C ASN A 117 -6.63 8.94 7.91
N LYS A 118 -6.48 8.20 9.04
CA LYS A 118 -7.54 7.37 9.62
C LYS A 118 -7.96 7.91 11.00
N ASN A 119 -9.14 8.52 11.10
CA ASN A 119 -9.69 8.93 12.39
C ASN A 119 -10.35 7.74 13.10
N ALA A 120 -9.64 7.17 14.07
CA ALA A 120 -10.09 6.00 14.82
C ALA A 120 -11.35 6.20 15.67
N THR A 121 -11.82 7.43 15.89
CA THR A 121 -13.07 7.67 16.66
C THR A 121 -14.34 7.57 15.80
N VAL A 122 -14.20 7.67 14.47
CA VAL A 122 -15.33 7.65 13.53
C VAL A 122 -15.90 6.23 13.41
N ALA A 123 -17.24 6.12 13.34
CA ALA A 123 -17.93 4.84 13.35
C ALA A 123 -17.58 3.91 12.17
N SER A 124 -17.38 4.45 10.96
CA SER A 124 -16.94 3.68 9.79
C SER A 124 -15.55 3.09 10.03
N THR A 125 -14.62 3.91 10.52
CA THR A 125 -13.26 3.50 10.89
C THR A 125 -13.26 2.40 11.96
N GLN A 126 -14.08 2.54 13.01
CA GLN A 126 -14.18 1.55 14.09
C GLN A 126 -14.62 0.17 13.57
N ARG A 127 -15.60 0.12 12.65
CA ARG A 127 -16.04 -1.13 12.04
C ARG A 127 -14.91 -1.82 11.27
N ASP A 128 -14.15 -1.05 10.50
CA ASP A 128 -13.01 -1.55 9.76
C ASP A 128 -11.87 -2.02 10.68
N LEU A 129 -11.54 -1.28 11.74
CA LEU A 129 -10.54 -1.70 12.74
C LEU A 129 -10.93 -3.00 13.45
N ILE A 130 -12.21 -3.19 13.79
CA ILE A 130 -12.70 -4.44 14.40
C ILE A 130 -12.55 -5.60 13.40
N ALA A 131 -12.98 -5.40 12.15
CA ALA A 131 -12.82 -6.42 11.11
C ALA A 131 -11.35 -6.76 10.86
N GLY A 132 -10.48 -5.75 10.86
CA GLY A 132 -9.05 -5.89 10.67
C GLY A 132 -8.37 -6.68 11.79
N GLU A 133 -8.70 -6.44 13.05
CA GLU A 133 -8.16 -7.22 14.17
C GLU A 133 -8.60 -8.68 14.15
N VAL A 134 -9.87 -8.94 13.80
CA VAL A 134 -10.37 -10.31 13.62
C VAL A 134 -9.61 -10.99 12.48
N SER A 135 -9.40 -10.29 11.36
CA SER A 135 -8.66 -10.82 10.21
C SER A 135 -7.19 -11.08 10.54
N LYS A 136 -6.48 -10.16 11.22
CA LYS A 136 -5.08 -10.37 11.66
C LYS A 136 -4.94 -11.62 12.52
N ASP A 137 -5.85 -11.81 13.48
CA ASP A 137 -5.85 -12.97 14.37
C ASP A 137 -6.10 -14.29 13.62
N LEU A 138 -7.12 -14.34 12.76
CA LEU A 138 -7.40 -15.53 11.93
C LEU A 138 -6.27 -15.81 10.92
N THR A 139 -5.73 -14.77 10.30
CA THR A 139 -4.59 -14.86 9.40
C THR A 139 -3.40 -15.50 10.07
N LYS A 140 -3.05 -15.04 11.27
CA LYS A 140 -1.94 -15.56 12.07
C LYS A 140 -2.16 -17.02 12.50
N ARG A 141 -3.38 -17.37 12.93
CA ARG A 141 -3.67 -18.66 13.57
C ARG A 141 -4.05 -19.77 12.59
N LEU A 142 -4.71 -19.43 11.49
CA LEU A 142 -5.39 -20.40 10.62
C LEU A 142 -4.94 -20.33 9.17
N LEU A 143 -4.68 -19.13 8.63
CA LEU A 143 -4.46 -18.96 7.19
C LEU A 143 -2.98 -19.07 6.81
N LEU A 144 -2.08 -18.50 7.61
CA LEU A 144 -0.65 -18.53 7.33
C LEU A 144 0.04 -19.73 7.99
N PRO A 145 0.98 -20.38 7.30
CA PRO A 145 1.88 -21.36 7.90
C PRO A 145 2.63 -20.76 9.10
N GLU A 146 2.81 -21.55 10.16
CA GLU A 146 3.44 -21.11 11.42
C GLU A 146 4.80 -20.43 11.20
N LYS A 147 5.62 -20.97 10.28
CA LYS A 147 6.93 -20.39 9.94
C LYS A 147 6.84 -18.95 9.42
N ILE A 148 5.81 -18.62 8.64
CA ILE A 148 5.59 -17.28 8.08
C ILE A 148 5.06 -16.36 9.16
N SER A 149 4.06 -16.81 9.92
CA SER A 149 3.50 -16.05 11.05
C SER A 149 4.60 -15.70 12.06
N LYS A 150 5.43 -16.66 12.45
CA LYS A 150 6.55 -16.44 13.38
C LYS A 150 7.55 -15.43 12.82
N ALA A 151 7.91 -15.54 11.55
CA ALA A 151 8.85 -14.61 10.94
C ALA A 151 8.28 -13.18 10.79
N HIS A 152 6.98 -13.03 10.55
CA HIS A 152 6.29 -11.74 10.59
C HIS A 152 6.40 -11.12 12.00
N GLU A 153 6.06 -11.89 13.04
CA GLU A 153 6.07 -11.44 14.44
C GLU A 153 7.48 -11.08 14.93
N GLU A 154 8.47 -11.87 14.53
CA GLU A 154 9.89 -11.66 14.86
C GLU A 154 10.57 -10.53 14.06
N GLY A 155 9.83 -9.88 13.15
CA GLY A 155 10.35 -8.78 12.34
C GLY A 155 11.37 -9.22 11.28
N ALA A 156 11.44 -10.51 10.96
CA ALA A 156 12.30 -11.04 9.90
C ALA A 156 11.79 -10.69 8.51
N ILE A 157 10.47 -10.79 8.37
CA ILE A 157 9.72 -10.34 7.20
C ILE A 157 8.52 -9.53 7.69
N HIS A 158 7.81 -8.91 6.76
CA HIS A 158 6.53 -8.29 7.02
C HIS A 158 5.55 -8.67 5.91
N PHE A 159 4.61 -9.54 6.26
CA PHE A 159 3.41 -9.78 5.49
C PHE A 159 2.47 -8.57 5.64
N HIS A 160 2.39 -7.73 4.61
CA HIS A 160 1.56 -6.52 4.62
C HIS A 160 0.06 -6.84 4.70
N ASP A 161 -0.79 -5.90 5.07
CA ASP A 161 -2.26 -6.00 4.93
C ASP A 161 -2.86 -7.30 5.47
N ALA A 162 -2.31 -7.83 6.57
CA ALA A 162 -2.78 -9.07 7.21
C ALA A 162 -4.21 -8.92 7.78
N ASP A 163 -4.64 -7.68 7.99
CA ASP A 163 -6.01 -7.27 8.31
C ASP A 163 -7.01 -7.43 7.16
N TYR A 164 -6.55 -7.57 5.91
CA TYR A 164 -7.42 -7.84 4.77
C TYR A 164 -7.29 -9.27 4.23
N PHE A 165 -6.26 -10.02 4.64
CA PHE A 165 -5.94 -11.34 4.07
C PHE A 165 -7.01 -12.43 4.24
N LEU A 166 -7.92 -12.28 5.21
CA LEU A 166 -9.10 -13.15 5.35
C LEU A 166 -10.03 -13.08 4.12
N GLN A 167 -10.05 -11.95 3.43
CA GLN A 167 -10.90 -11.71 2.26
C GLN A 167 -10.09 -11.98 0.98
N PRO A 168 -10.69 -12.63 -0.03
CA PRO A 168 -10.01 -12.92 -1.30
C PRO A 168 -9.96 -11.68 -2.20
N ILE A 169 -9.28 -10.63 -1.72
CA ILE A 169 -9.06 -9.37 -2.42
C ILE A 169 -7.55 -9.13 -2.61
N PHE A 170 -7.20 -8.21 -3.51
CA PHE A 170 -5.82 -7.91 -3.88
C PHE A 170 -5.42 -6.48 -3.48
N ASN A 171 -4.16 -6.12 -3.76
CA ASN A 171 -3.55 -4.87 -3.34
C ASN A 171 -4.01 -3.68 -4.19
N CYS A 172 -3.30 -3.39 -5.27
CA CYS A 172 -3.44 -2.16 -6.04
C CYS A 172 -3.66 -2.45 -7.53
N CYS A 173 -4.19 -1.48 -8.27
CA CYS A 173 -4.43 -1.62 -9.71
C CYS A 173 -4.26 -0.32 -10.51
N LEU A 174 -4.14 -0.49 -11.83
CA LEU A 174 -4.42 0.55 -12.82
C LEU A 174 -5.84 0.34 -13.34
N ILE A 175 -6.76 1.24 -13.04
CA ILE A 175 -8.16 1.10 -13.46
C ILE A 175 -8.27 1.35 -14.96
N ASN A 176 -8.92 0.47 -15.70
CA ASN A 176 -9.20 0.69 -17.12
C ASN A 176 -10.44 1.58 -17.31
N ILE A 177 -10.33 2.86 -16.91
CA ILE A 177 -11.46 3.79 -17.05
C ILE A 177 -11.81 4.07 -18.53
N GLY A 178 -10.86 3.91 -19.45
CA GLY A 178 -11.11 3.99 -20.89
C GLY A 178 -12.21 3.01 -21.29
N ASP A 179 -12.01 1.72 -20.99
CA ASP A 179 -13.02 0.65 -21.24
C ASP A 179 -14.33 0.92 -20.50
N MET A 180 -14.27 1.25 -19.21
CA MET A 180 -15.48 1.44 -18.40
C MET A 180 -16.37 2.57 -18.92
N LEU A 181 -15.76 3.69 -19.33
CA LEU A 181 -16.49 4.84 -19.86
C LEU A 181 -16.94 4.63 -21.31
N ASP A 182 -16.20 3.87 -22.13
CA ASP A 182 -16.56 3.60 -23.53
C ASP A 182 -17.65 2.55 -23.69
N ASN A 183 -17.52 1.43 -22.98
CA ASN A 183 -18.41 0.28 -23.15
C ASN A 183 -19.50 0.22 -22.06
N GLY A 184 -19.53 1.22 -21.18
CA GLY A 184 -20.38 1.24 -20.00
C GLY A 184 -19.90 0.31 -18.88
N THR A 185 -20.43 0.54 -17.68
CA THR A 185 -20.07 -0.22 -16.47
C THR A 185 -21.30 -0.44 -15.60
N VAL A 186 -21.21 -1.33 -14.62
CA VAL A 186 -22.29 -1.57 -13.65
C VAL A 186 -21.77 -1.31 -12.24
N MET A 187 -22.44 -0.42 -11.53
CA MET A 187 -22.18 -0.16 -10.12
C MET A 187 -23.46 -0.36 -9.32
N ASN A 188 -23.39 -1.12 -8.23
CA ASN A 188 -24.55 -1.44 -7.38
C ASN A 188 -25.77 -1.97 -8.16
N GLY A 189 -25.51 -2.80 -9.17
CA GLY A 189 -26.55 -3.40 -10.03
C GLY A 189 -27.22 -2.44 -11.02
N LYS A 190 -26.69 -1.22 -11.19
CA LYS A 190 -27.19 -0.23 -12.15
C LYS A 190 -26.21 -0.06 -13.30
N LEU A 191 -26.70 -0.23 -14.52
CA LEU A 191 -25.94 0.02 -15.74
C LEU A 191 -25.74 1.53 -15.92
N ILE A 192 -24.49 1.90 -16.16
CA ILE A 192 -24.06 3.25 -16.48
C ILE A 192 -23.59 3.21 -17.92
N GLU A 193 -24.28 3.96 -18.77
CA GLU A 193 -23.95 4.11 -20.18
C GLU A 193 -22.75 5.05 -20.38
N SER A 194 -22.20 5.05 -21.59
CA SER A 194 -21.10 5.97 -21.93
C SER A 194 -21.49 7.44 -21.70
N PRO A 195 -20.64 8.24 -21.02
CA PRO A 195 -20.95 9.62 -20.69
C PRO A 195 -21.28 10.46 -21.93
N LYS A 196 -22.25 11.37 -21.77
CA LYS A 196 -22.70 12.29 -22.83
C LYS A 196 -22.14 13.71 -22.67
N SER A 197 -21.36 13.96 -21.63
CA SER A 197 -20.64 15.22 -21.41
C SER A 197 -19.45 15.01 -20.47
N PHE A 198 -18.53 15.96 -20.42
CA PHE A 198 -17.36 15.94 -19.56
C PHE A 198 -17.71 15.85 -18.08
N GLN A 199 -18.65 16.68 -17.59
CA GLN A 199 -19.02 16.69 -16.16
C GLN A 199 -19.63 15.35 -15.71
N VAL A 200 -20.40 14.69 -16.58
CA VAL A 200 -20.93 13.35 -16.32
C VAL A 200 -19.80 12.32 -16.26
N ALA A 201 -18.82 12.41 -17.16
CA ALA A 201 -17.64 11.55 -17.12
C ALA A 201 -16.85 11.71 -15.82
N CYS A 202 -16.62 12.96 -15.38
CA CYS A 202 -15.98 13.26 -14.08
C CYS A 202 -16.72 12.62 -12.90
N THR A 203 -18.05 12.70 -12.89
CA THR A 203 -18.89 12.10 -11.84
C THR A 203 -18.83 10.56 -11.85
N ILE A 204 -18.78 9.94 -13.03
CA ILE A 204 -18.68 8.48 -13.13
C ILE A 204 -17.30 8.00 -12.69
N VAL A 205 -16.22 8.72 -13.06
CA VAL A 205 -14.85 8.39 -12.64
C VAL A 205 -14.72 8.38 -11.12
N THR A 206 -15.26 9.37 -10.41
CA THR A 206 -15.21 9.41 -8.94
C THR A 206 -16.01 8.27 -8.30
N GLN A 207 -17.15 7.89 -8.88
CA GLN A 207 -17.91 6.71 -8.45
C GLN A 207 -17.14 5.40 -8.66
N ILE A 208 -16.47 5.26 -9.81
CA ILE A 208 -15.60 4.12 -10.11
C ILE A 208 -14.48 4.02 -9.08
N ILE A 209 -13.78 5.15 -8.83
CA ILE A 209 -12.70 5.25 -7.83
C ILE A 209 -13.18 4.78 -6.44
N ALA A 210 -14.36 5.24 -6.00
CA ALA A 210 -14.89 4.85 -4.70
C ALA A 210 -15.28 3.36 -4.63
N ALA A 211 -15.87 2.81 -5.71
CA ALA A 211 -16.28 1.42 -5.79
C ALA A 211 -15.09 0.46 -5.83
N VAL A 212 -14.05 0.79 -6.61
CA VAL A 212 -12.81 0.03 -6.71
C VAL A 212 -12.07 0.04 -5.37
N ALA A 213 -11.85 1.22 -4.76
CA ALA A 213 -11.19 1.31 -3.45
C ALA A 213 -11.90 0.51 -2.36
N SER A 214 -13.22 0.37 -2.43
CA SER A 214 -13.99 -0.40 -1.45
C SER A 214 -13.87 -1.93 -1.62
N SER A 215 -13.22 -2.39 -2.70
CA SER A 215 -13.11 -3.80 -3.08
C SER A 215 -11.66 -4.29 -3.22
N GLN A 216 -10.69 -3.49 -2.78
CA GLN A 216 -9.26 -3.82 -2.70
C GLN A 216 -8.69 -3.14 -1.43
N TYR A 217 -7.51 -3.53 -0.97
CA TYR A 217 -6.90 -2.91 0.23
C TYR A 217 -5.82 -1.86 -0.07
N GLY A 218 -5.33 -1.81 -1.30
CA GLY A 218 -4.29 -0.87 -1.73
C GLY A 218 -4.80 0.33 -2.51
N GLY A 219 -3.85 1.13 -3.01
CA GLY A 219 -4.13 2.29 -3.85
C GLY A 219 -4.53 1.93 -5.28
N GLN A 220 -5.14 2.87 -5.99
CA GLN A 220 -5.50 2.72 -7.40
C GLN A 220 -4.98 3.92 -8.20
N SER A 221 -4.83 3.75 -9.51
CA SER A 221 -4.44 4.85 -10.39
C SER A 221 -5.33 4.94 -11.62
N VAL A 222 -5.56 6.17 -12.06
CA VAL A 222 -6.42 6.51 -13.19
C VAL A 222 -5.66 7.42 -14.14
N ASP A 223 -5.64 7.06 -15.43
CA ASP A 223 -5.09 7.91 -16.48
C ASP A 223 -6.14 8.90 -16.97
N ILE A 224 -5.90 10.20 -16.77
CA ILE A 224 -6.90 11.22 -17.06
C ILE A 224 -7.11 11.44 -18.56
N ARG A 225 -6.24 10.90 -19.43
CA ARG A 225 -6.32 11.13 -20.88
C ARG A 225 -7.61 10.58 -21.48
N HIS A 226 -8.20 9.58 -20.83
CA HIS A 226 -9.49 9.01 -21.21
C HIS A 226 -10.66 9.98 -21.05
N LEU A 227 -10.46 11.13 -20.40
CA LEU A 227 -11.48 12.18 -20.25
C LEU A 227 -11.51 13.18 -21.43
N GLY A 228 -10.43 13.30 -22.21
CA GLY A 228 -10.30 14.27 -23.30
C GLY A 228 -11.44 14.17 -24.33
N LYS A 229 -11.79 12.95 -24.73
CA LYS A 229 -12.90 12.68 -25.64
C LYS A 229 -14.25 13.21 -25.16
N TYR A 230 -14.50 13.20 -23.84
CA TYR A 230 -15.77 13.71 -23.28
C TYR A 230 -15.79 15.23 -23.21
N LEU A 231 -14.63 15.88 -23.11
CA LEU A 231 -14.52 17.33 -23.26
C LEU A 231 -14.78 17.75 -24.71
N ARG A 232 -14.22 17.04 -25.70
CA ARG A 232 -14.55 17.26 -27.13
C ARG A 232 -16.04 17.02 -27.40
N LYS A 233 -16.64 16.00 -26.78
CA LYS A 233 -18.08 15.72 -26.89
C LYS A 233 -18.93 16.87 -26.35
N SER A 234 -18.54 17.46 -25.22
CA SER A 234 -19.17 18.66 -24.68
C SER A 234 -19.05 19.86 -25.63
N TYR A 235 -17.86 20.11 -26.19
CA TYR A 235 -17.66 21.17 -27.18
C TYR A 235 -18.61 21.00 -28.37
N ASN A 236 -18.67 19.80 -28.96
CA ASN A 236 -19.54 19.51 -30.10
C ASN A 236 -21.03 19.68 -29.73
N LYS A 237 -21.41 19.26 -28.53
CA LYS A 237 -22.78 19.41 -28.01
C LYS A 237 -23.17 20.89 -27.90
N TYR A 238 -22.33 21.73 -27.31
CA TYR A 238 -22.61 23.16 -27.17
C TYR A 238 -22.62 23.89 -28.51
N LYS A 239 -21.70 23.53 -29.41
CA LYS A 239 -21.65 24.08 -30.76
C LYS A 239 -22.95 23.76 -31.52
N ALA A 240 -23.38 22.50 -31.51
CA ALA A 240 -24.63 22.09 -32.16
C ALA A 240 -25.85 22.81 -31.56
N LEU A 241 -25.92 22.92 -30.23
CA LEU A 241 -27.02 23.60 -29.54
C LEU A 241 -27.13 25.08 -29.95
N TYR A 242 -26.01 25.81 -29.93
CA TYR A 242 -26.03 27.23 -30.30
C TYR A 242 -26.27 27.44 -31.80
N GLN A 243 -25.80 26.53 -32.65
CA GLN A 243 -26.12 26.57 -34.09
C GLN A 243 -27.61 26.32 -34.35
N GLU A 244 -28.23 25.40 -33.61
CA GLU A 244 -29.67 25.13 -33.71
C GLU A 244 -30.52 26.31 -33.21
N GLU A 245 -30.13 26.91 -32.08
CA GLU A 245 -30.90 27.98 -31.43
C GLU A 245 -30.74 29.34 -32.13
N PHE A 246 -29.53 29.67 -32.59
CA PHE A 246 -29.22 30.99 -33.13
C PHE A 246 -29.01 31.00 -34.64
N GLY A 247 -28.73 29.87 -35.29
CA GLY A 247 -28.49 29.79 -36.74
C GLY A 247 -27.47 30.83 -37.22
N ASP A 248 -27.79 31.54 -38.30
CA ASP A 248 -26.94 32.59 -38.89
C ASP A 248 -26.94 33.92 -38.10
N ARG A 249 -27.61 33.99 -36.94
CA ARG A 249 -27.66 35.22 -36.12
C ARG A 249 -26.35 35.47 -35.36
N LEU A 250 -25.49 34.48 -35.25
CA LEU A 250 -24.16 34.58 -34.67
C LEU A 250 -23.12 34.38 -35.77
N ASP A 251 -22.14 35.27 -35.83
CA ASP A 251 -20.95 35.01 -36.64
C ASP A 251 -20.11 33.88 -36.02
N ALA A 252 -19.20 33.33 -36.82
CA ALA A 252 -18.42 32.15 -36.44
C ALA A 252 -17.51 32.40 -35.23
N ASP A 253 -16.98 33.62 -35.08
CA ASP A 253 -16.07 33.96 -33.99
C ASP A 253 -16.85 34.09 -32.68
N THR A 254 -17.99 34.79 -32.70
CA THR A 254 -18.89 34.90 -31.53
C THR A 254 -19.41 33.52 -31.09
N LEU A 255 -19.78 32.65 -32.03
CA LEU A 255 -20.19 31.28 -31.73
C LEU A 255 -19.07 30.51 -31.02
N GLU A 256 -17.85 30.59 -31.54
CA GLU A 256 -16.69 29.90 -30.96
C GLU A 256 -16.37 30.41 -29.54
N GLU A 257 -16.47 31.72 -29.29
CA GLU A 257 -16.31 32.31 -27.96
C GLU A 257 -17.35 31.78 -26.96
N LEU A 258 -18.63 31.77 -27.33
CA LEU A 258 -19.71 31.25 -26.48
C LEU A 258 -19.52 29.76 -26.16
N VAL A 259 -19.12 28.96 -27.16
CA VAL A 259 -18.83 27.53 -26.95
C VAL A 259 -17.65 27.36 -26.00
N LYS A 260 -16.56 28.13 -26.19
CA LYS A 260 -15.38 28.07 -25.31
C LYS A 260 -15.69 28.49 -23.89
N GLU A 261 -16.46 29.56 -23.69
CA GLU A 261 -16.87 30.00 -22.36
C GLU A 261 -17.65 28.90 -21.64
N ARG A 262 -18.63 28.30 -22.34
CA ARG A 262 -19.44 27.23 -21.79
C ARG A 262 -18.63 25.96 -21.51
N LEU A 263 -17.72 25.60 -22.41
CA LEU A 263 -16.82 24.46 -22.24
C LEU A 263 -15.90 24.65 -21.03
N ASN A 264 -15.32 25.84 -20.87
CA ASN A 264 -14.45 26.17 -19.75
C ASN A 264 -15.21 26.13 -18.41
N ASP A 265 -16.49 26.52 -18.39
CA ASP A 265 -17.34 26.40 -17.21
C ASP A 265 -17.61 24.94 -16.82
N GLU A 266 -17.93 24.08 -17.80
CA GLU A 266 -18.09 22.65 -17.55
C GLU A 266 -16.77 22.00 -17.13
N LEU A 267 -15.64 22.40 -17.74
CA LEU A 267 -14.30 21.93 -17.38
C LEU A 267 -13.97 22.21 -15.91
N ARG A 268 -14.11 23.46 -15.47
CA ARG A 268 -13.90 23.85 -14.06
C ARG A 268 -14.80 23.04 -13.12
N SER A 269 -16.07 22.93 -13.46
CA SER A 269 -17.07 22.21 -12.66
C SER A 269 -16.79 20.70 -12.57
N GLY A 270 -16.37 20.08 -13.67
CA GLY A 270 -16.03 18.66 -13.74
C GLY A 270 -14.77 18.33 -12.93
N VAL A 271 -13.70 19.11 -13.09
CA VAL A 271 -12.46 18.94 -12.31
C VAL A 271 -12.72 19.19 -10.82
N GLN A 272 -13.52 20.19 -10.48
CA GLN A 272 -13.92 20.47 -9.10
C GLN A 272 -14.73 19.32 -8.49
N THR A 273 -15.59 18.69 -9.30
CA THR A 273 -16.32 17.47 -8.89
C THR A 273 -15.36 16.36 -8.51
N ILE A 274 -14.30 16.12 -9.31
CA ILE A 274 -13.25 15.14 -9.01
C ILE A 274 -12.55 15.48 -7.69
N GLN A 275 -12.09 16.72 -7.53
CA GLN A 275 -11.38 17.17 -6.34
C GLN A 275 -12.22 17.01 -5.07
N TYR A 276 -13.47 17.47 -5.08
CA TYR A 276 -14.32 17.37 -3.89
C TYR A 276 -14.74 15.94 -3.59
N GLN A 277 -15.20 15.17 -4.59
CA GLN A 277 -15.71 13.83 -4.32
C GLN A 277 -14.62 12.88 -3.85
N ILE A 278 -13.39 12.96 -4.38
CA ILE A 278 -12.27 12.15 -3.87
C ILE A 278 -11.97 12.48 -2.39
N ASN A 279 -12.15 13.72 -1.95
CA ASN A 279 -11.84 14.12 -0.57
C ASN A 279 -13.03 14.02 0.40
N THR A 280 -14.25 13.80 -0.10
CA THR A 280 -15.48 13.79 0.73
C THR A 280 -16.23 12.45 0.70
N LEU A 281 -16.02 11.62 -0.34
CA LEU A 281 -16.54 10.26 -0.36
C LEU A 281 -15.70 9.37 0.55
N MET A 282 -16.37 8.59 1.38
CA MET A 282 -15.74 7.55 2.19
C MET A 282 -15.89 6.20 1.52
N THR A 283 -14.82 5.41 1.59
CA THR A 283 -14.83 3.99 1.22
C THR A 283 -15.28 3.13 2.41
N THR A 284 -15.38 1.82 2.20
CA THR A 284 -15.80 0.86 3.25
C THR A 284 -14.93 0.90 4.51
N ASN A 285 -13.67 1.31 4.40
CA ASN A 285 -12.75 1.41 5.54
C ASN A 285 -12.83 2.74 6.31
N GLY A 286 -13.74 3.65 5.90
CA GLY A 286 -13.93 4.95 6.54
C GLY A 286 -12.95 6.04 6.13
N GLN A 287 -12.18 5.82 5.06
CA GLN A 287 -11.22 6.81 4.53
C GLN A 287 -11.60 7.28 3.13
N SER A 288 -11.09 8.46 2.77
CA SER A 288 -11.06 8.91 1.38
C SER A 288 -10.31 7.90 0.52
N PRO A 289 -10.78 7.60 -0.71
CA PRO A 289 -10.14 6.63 -1.58
C PRO A 289 -8.69 7.01 -1.87
N PHE A 290 -7.77 6.08 -1.63
CA PHE A 290 -6.39 6.25 -2.05
C PHE A 290 -6.32 6.11 -3.58
N VAL A 291 -6.29 7.25 -4.27
CA VAL A 291 -6.19 7.33 -5.72
C VAL A 291 -5.08 8.26 -6.19
N THR A 292 -4.45 7.86 -7.29
CA THR A 292 -3.49 8.65 -8.07
C THR A 292 -4.10 9.03 -9.41
N LEU A 293 -4.04 10.31 -9.77
CA LEU A 293 -4.31 10.80 -11.11
C LEU A 293 -3.00 10.89 -11.88
N PHE A 294 -2.92 10.17 -12.99
CA PHE A 294 -1.78 10.17 -13.89
C PHE A 294 -2.01 11.20 -14.98
N LEU A 295 -1.22 12.27 -14.95
CA LEU A 295 -1.32 13.46 -15.79
C LEU A 295 -0.29 13.33 -16.92
N ASN A 296 -0.66 12.56 -17.96
CA ASN A 296 0.18 12.29 -19.11
C ASN A 296 -0.36 12.99 -20.36
N LEU A 297 0.53 13.64 -21.10
CA LEU A 297 0.25 14.17 -22.44
C LEU A 297 0.92 13.24 -23.45
N ASP A 298 0.14 12.33 -24.04
CA ASP A 298 0.64 11.43 -25.07
C ASP A 298 0.59 12.15 -26.43
N PRO A 299 1.73 12.36 -27.13
CA PRO A 299 1.77 13.05 -28.42
C PRO A 299 0.99 12.31 -29.53
N ASN A 300 0.65 11.04 -29.33
CA ASN A 300 -0.14 10.25 -30.27
C ASN A 300 -1.64 10.25 -29.94
N ASP A 301 -2.07 10.88 -28.85
CA ASP A 301 -3.48 10.97 -28.46
C ASP A 301 -4.19 12.05 -29.27
N GLU A 302 -5.28 11.68 -29.95
CA GLU A 302 -6.09 12.60 -30.74
C GLU A 302 -6.73 13.73 -29.90
N TYR A 303 -6.86 13.53 -28.59
CA TYR A 303 -7.45 14.48 -27.64
C TYR A 303 -6.39 15.23 -26.80
N ILE A 304 -5.13 15.30 -27.25
CA ILE A 304 -4.06 15.93 -26.47
C ILE A 304 -4.36 17.39 -26.07
N GLU A 305 -5.07 18.16 -26.90
CA GLU A 305 -5.45 19.54 -26.55
C GLU A 305 -6.45 19.57 -25.38
N GLU A 306 -7.46 18.72 -25.40
CA GLU A 306 -8.41 18.57 -24.30
C GLU A 306 -7.72 18.07 -23.04
N ASN A 307 -6.81 17.10 -23.18
CA ASN A 307 -6.04 16.57 -22.07
C ASN A 307 -5.17 17.66 -21.43
N ALA A 308 -4.55 18.52 -22.24
CA ALA A 308 -3.80 19.68 -21.75
C ALA A 308 -4.68 20.65 -20.94
N MET A 309 -5.90 20.95 -21.42
CA MET A 309 -6.87 21.77 -20.67
C MET A 309 -7.27 21.13 -19.34
N ILE A 310 -7.51 19.81 -19.33
CA ILE A 310 -7.88 19.05 -18.13
C ILE A 310 -6.74 19.06 -17.10
N ILE A 311 -5.51 18.77 -17.52
CA ILE A 311 -4.33 18.76 -16.65
C ILE A 311 -4.08 20.16 -16.09
N GLU A 312 -4.15 21.20 -16.92
CA GLU A 312 -3.99 22.58 -16.48
C GLU A 312 -5.01 22.93 -15.40
N GLU A 313 -6.28 22.60 -15.59
CA GLU A 313 -7.33 22.89 -14.62
C GLU A 313 -7.17 22.09 -13.32
N ILE A 314 -6.77 20.82 -13.40
CA ILE A 314 -6.42 20.01 -12.20
C ILE A 314 -5.32 20.69 -11.38
N LEU A 315 -4.27 21.18 -12.04
CA LEU A 315 -3.16 21.86 -11.38
C LEU A 315 -3.58 23.23 -10.81
N ARG A 316 -4.44 23.98 -11.50
CA ARG A 316 -4.99 25.25 -11.02
C ARG A 316 -5.77 25.07 -9.72
N GLN A 317 -6.70 24.11 -9.68
CA GLN A 317 -7.50 23.85 -8.48
C GLN A 317 -6.66 23.24 -7.34
N ARG A 318 -5.67 22.38 -7.65
CA ARG A 318 -4.72 21.91 -6.64
C ARG A 318 -3.94 23.06 -6.01
N LEU A 319 -3.45 24.00 -6.82
CA LEU A 319 -2.70 25.17 -6.35
C LEU A 319 -3.55 26.08 -5.43
N GLU A 320 -4.82 26.24 -5.77
CA GLU A 320 -5.81 26.90 -4.90
C GLU A 320 -5.92 26.15 -3.56
N GLY A 321 -6.15 24.84 -3.62
CA GLY A 321 -6.31 23.93 -2.47
C GLY A 321 -7.78 23.61 -2.20
N ILE A 322 -8.06 23.00 -1.06
CA ILE A 322 -9.43 22.71 -0.59
C ILE A 322 -9.68 23.42 0.73
N LYS A 323 -10.89 23.97 0.93
CA LYS A 323 -11.24 24.56 2.22
C LYS A 323 -11.46 23.47 3.27
N ASN A 324 -10.81 23.60 4.42
CA ASN A 324 -11.11 22.80 5.61
C ASN A 324 -12.37 23.32 6.33
N GLU A 325 -12.74 22.70 7.45
CA GLU A 325 -13.97 23.02 8.20
C GLU A 325 -14.07 24.48 8.66
N VAL A 326 -12.94 25.15 8.89
CA VAL A 326 -12.88 26.58 9.27
C VAL A 326 -12.77 27.52 8.07
N GLY A 327 -12.88 27.00 6.84
CA GLY A 327 -12.96 27.78 5.61
C GLY A 327 -11.61 28.17 4.98
N VAL A 328 -10.51 27.55 5.42
CA VAL A 328 -9.15 27.89 4.97
C VAL A 328 -8.66 26.90 3.91
N TYR A 329 -8.05 27.42 2.85
CA TYR A 329 -7.48 26.60 1.77
C TYR A 329 -6.22 25.85 2.20
N VAL A 330 -6.36 24.55 2.44
CA VAL A 330 -5.28 23.65 2.82
C VAL A 330 -4.88 22.73 1.68
N THR A 331 -3.78 22.01 1.87
CA THR A 331 -3.24 21.07 0.89
C THR A 331 -3.96 19.74 1.04
N PRO A 332 -4.71 19.26 0.03
CA PRO A 332 -5.39 17.98 0.12
C PRO A 332 -4.40 16.81 0.06
N ALA A 333 -4.66 15.74 0.80
CA ALA A 333 -3.88 14.49 0.76
C ALA A 333 -4.08 13.73 -0.55
N PHE A 334 -5.32 13.73 -1.05
CA PHE A 334 -5.73 13.04 -2.26
C PHE A 334 -6.47 13.96 -3.25
N PRO A 335 -6.58 13.60 -4.53
CA PRO A 335 -5.77 12.57 -5.19
C PRO A 335 -4.28 12.87 -5.14
N LYS A 336 -3.44 11.84 -5.21
CA LYS A 336 -2.04 11.99 -5.59
C LYS A 336 -1.98 12.43 -7.06
N LEU A 337 -1.09 13.33 -7.42
CA LEU A 337 -0.94 13.79 -8.80
C LEU A 337 0.45 13.41 -9.30
N ILE A 338 0.51 12.70 -10.43
CA ILE A 338 1.77 12.38 -11.10
C ILE A 338 1.78 13.08 -12.45
N TYR A 339 2.67 14.05 -12.61
CA TYR A 339 2.90 14.77 -13.86
C TYR A 339 4.03 14.12 -14.66
N VAL A 340 3.73 13.74 -15.90
CA VAL A 340 4.72 13.11 -16.78
C VAL A 340 5.47 14.18 -17.56
N LEU A 341 6.80 14.16 -17.44
CA LEU A 341 7.72 14.99 -18.22
C LEU A 341 8.14 14.25 -19.48
N ASP A 342 7.95 14.90 -20.62
CA ASP A 342 8.31 14.43 -21.95
C ASP A 342 8.84 15.58 -22.82
N GLU A 343 9.26 15.30 -24.05
CA GLU A 343 9.93 16.26 -24.93
C GLU A 343 9.16 17.58 -25.13
N HIS A 344 7.82 17.52 -25.13
CA HIS A 344 6.94 18.66 -25.35
C HIS A 344 6.57 19.47 -24.08
N ASN A 345 7.03 19.03 -22.90
CA ASN A 345 6.74 19.68 -21.61
C ASN A 345 7.89 19.53 -20.57
N CYS A 346 9.13 19.32 -21.01
CA CYS A 346 10.31 19.20 -20.13
C CYS A 346 11.09 20.51 -19.92
N LEU A 347 10.45 21.66 -20.18
CA LEU A 347 11.02 23.03 -20.11
C LEU A 347 12.05 23.37 -21.18
N LYS A 348 12.19 22.54 -22.22
CA LYS A 348 13.17 22.74 -23.31
C LYS A 348 12.61 23.47 -24.54
N GLY A 349 11.52 24.22 -24.38
CA GLY A 349 10.84 24.93 -25.46
C GLY A 349 9.66 24.16 -26.05
N GLY A 350 9.14 23.18 -25.32
CA GLY A 350 7.99 22.38 -25.74
C GLY A 350 6.67 23.15 -25.64
N LYS A 351 5.68 22.76 -26.46
CA LYS A 351 4.36 23.43 -26.55
C LYS A 351 3.68 23.58 -25.18
N TYR A 352 3.82 22.60 -24.30
CA TYR A 352 3.11 22.54 -23.03
C TYR A 352 4.00 22.88 -21.81
N ASP A 353 5.18 23.47 -22.02
CA ASP A 353 6.07 23.91 -20.94
C ASP A 353 5.40 24.89 -19.97
N TYR A 354 4.37 25.62 -20.42
CA TYR A 354 3.59 26.50 -19.55
C TYR A 354 2.81 25.72 -18.47
N ILE A 355 2.35 24.50 -18.77
CA ILE A 355 1.73 23.59 -17.80
C ILE A 355 2.78 23.09 -16.80
N THR A 356 4.00 22.79 -17.26
CA THR A 356 5.11 22.40 -16.38
C THR A 356 5.49 23.50 -15.40
N ARG A 357 5.47 24.77 -15.84
CA ARG A 357 5.67 25.92 -14.93
C ARG A 357 4.56 26.02 -13.88
N LEU A 358 3.32 25.72 -14.26
CA LEU A 358 2.20 25.64 -13.33
C LEU A 358 2.37 24.46 -12.34
N ALA A 359 2.81 23.30 -12.82
CA ALA A 359 3.13 22.14 -11.99
C ALA A 359 4.20 22.47 -10.95
N ILE A 360 5.28 23.15 -11.34
CA ILE A 360 6.34 23.61 -10.42
C ILE A 360 5.79 24.55 -9.35
N LYS A 361 4.97 25.53 -9.76
CA LYS A 361 4.31 26.45 -8.83
C LYS A 361 3.41 25.70 -7.85
N CYS A 362 2.75 24.65 -8.33
CA CYS A 362 1.93 23.75 -7.51
C CYS A 362 2.79 22.98 -6.51
N SER A 363 3.86 22.31 -6.93
CA SER A 363 4.76 21.56 -6.04
C SER A 363 5.37 22.44 -4.95
N ALA A 364 5.76 23.67 -5.30
CA ALA A 364 6.33 24.64 -4.35
C ALA A 364 5.38 25.05 -3.22
N LYS A 365 4.06 24.97 -3.43
CA LYS A 365 3.04 25.38 -2.44
C LYS A 365 2.30 24.20 -1.82
N ARG A 366 2.09 23.13 -2.58
CA ARG A 366 1.15 22.03 -2.28
C ARG A 366 1.77 20.65 -2.41
N MET A 367 3.10 20.56 -2.52
CA MET A 367 3.92 19.35 -2.71
C MET A 367 3.68 18.61 -4.03
N TYR A 368 2.45 18.22 -4.32
CA TYR A 368 2.07 17.66 -5.62
C TYR A 368 2.05 18.74 -6.73
N PRO A 369 2.25 18.35 -8.00
CA PRO A 369 2.44 16.98 -8.48
C PRO A 369 3.84 16.44 -8.23
N ASP A 370 3.93 15.12 -8.28
CA ASP A 370 5.18 14.37 -8.41
C ASP A 370 5.56 14.22 -9.88
N TYR A 371 6.79 13.83 -10.19
CA TYR A 371 7.30 13.86 -11.56
C TYR A 371 7.81 12.49 -12.02
N ILE A 372 7.27 12.00 -13.14
CA ILE A 372 7.80 10.84 -13.86
C ILE A 372 8.51 11.31 -15.14
N SER A 373 9.71 10.81 -15.38
CA SER A 373 10.41 10.98 -16.66
C SER A 373 9.91 9.95 -17.67
N ALA A 374 9.20 10.41 -18.72
CA ALA A 374 8.84 9.56 -19.86
C ALA A 374 10.10 8.97 -20.52
N LYS A 375 11.18 9.74 -20.60
CA LYS A 375 12.47 9.28 -21.16
C LYS A 375 12.99 8.06 -20.40
N LYS A 376 13.08 8.13 -19.07
CA LYS A 376 13.57 7.01 -18.25
C LYS A 376 12.58 5.85 -18.19
N MET A 377 11.28 6.12 -18.23
CA MET A 377 10.27 5.06 -18.37
C MET A 377 10.47 4.28 -19.68
N ARG A 378 10.67 4.96 -20.81
CA ARG A 378 10.92 4.30 -22.10
C ARG A 378 12.21 3.46 -22.09
N GLU A 379 13.27 3.93 -21.45
CA GLU A 379 14.52 3.18 -21.25
C GLU A 379 14.27 1.90 -20.41
N ASN A 380 13.45 1.98 -19.36
CA ASN A 380 13.25 0.89 -18.40
C ASN A 380 12.13 -0.10 -18.78
N TYR A 381 11.17 0.30 -19.62
CA TYR A 381 9.95 -0.46 -19.92
C TYR A 381 9.66 -0.59 -21.42
N GLU A 382 10.68 -0.94 -22.20
CA GLU A 382 10.54 -1.32 -23.62
C GLU A 382 9.82 -0.23 -24.45
N GLY A 383 10.12 1.05 -24.20
CA GLY A 383 9.51 2.18 -24.91
C GLY A 383 8.14 2.63 -24.39
N ASN A 384 7.66 2.09 -23.27
CA ASN A 384 6.35 2.43 -22.71
C ASN A 384 6.39 3.50 -21.63
N VAL A 385 5.30 4.24 -21.51
CA VAL A 385 5.03 5.21 -20.43
C VAL A 385 3.65 4.90 -19.87
N PHE A 386 3.57 4.64 -18.57
CA PHE A 386 2.34 4.27 -17.87
C PHE A 386 2.43 4.66 -16.40
N SER A 387 1.29 4.67 -15.71
CA SER A 387 1.22 5.04 -14.30
C SER A 387 1.74 3.92 -13.38
N CYS A 388 2.29 4.28 -12.23
CA CYS A 388 2.41 3.32 -11.12
C CYS A 388 1.04 3.09 -10.47
N MET A 389 0.81 1.90 -9.91
CA MET A 389 -0.37 1.60 -9.10
C MET A 389 -0.23 2.20 -7.69
N GLY A 390 -1.19 3.02 -7.29
CA GLY A 390 -1.23 3.67 -5.98
C GLY A 390 -0.02 4.59 -5.77
N CYS A 391 0.79 4.29 -4.74
CA CYS A 391 1.97 5.10 -4.39
C CYS A 391 3.05 5.08 -5.48
N ARG A 392 3.52 3.87 -5.83
CA ARG A 392 4.78 3.64 -6.57
C ARG A 392 4.99 2.20 -7.06
N SER A 393 3.96 1.36 -7.12
CA SER A 393 4.13 -0.01 -7.64
C SER A 393 4.09 -0.02 -9.16
N PHE A 394 5.16 -0.45 -9.82
CA PHE A 394 5.23 -0.53 -11.27
C PHE A 394 4.94 -1.95 -11.75
N LEU A 395 4.17 -2.04 -12.83
CA LEU A 395 3.91 -3.31 -13.52
C LEU A 395 5.12 -3.72 -14.34
N SER A 396 5.38 -5.03 -14.42
CA SER A 396 6.32 -5.55 -15.41
C SER A 396 5.68 -5.58 -16.81
N PRO A 397 6.45 -5.42 -17.90
CA PRO A 397 5.93 -5.53 -19.25
C PRO A 397 5.19 -6.84 -19.48
N TRP A 398 4.02 -6.75 -20.10
CA TRP A 398 3.17 -7.87 -20.47
C TRP A 398 2.47 -7.54 -21.78
N LYS A 399 2.36 -8.52 -22.67
CA LYS A 399 1.71 -8.39 -23.98
C LYS A 399 0.51 -9.31 -24.06
N ASP A 400 -0.55 -8.82 -24.70
CA ASP A 400 -1.70 -9.63 -25.04
C ASP A 400 -1.38 -10.63 -26.17
N GLU A 401 -2.38 -11.44 -26.54
CA GLU A 401 -2.29 -12.42 -27.62
C GLU A 401 -1.96 -11.82 -29.00
N ASN A 402 -2.17 -10.51 -29.17
CA ASN A 402 -1.87 -9.76 -30.39
C ASN A 402 -0.49 -9.09 -30.35
N GLY A 403 0.26 -9.25 -29.25
CA GLY A 403 1.56 -8.63 -29.06
C GLY A 403 1.54 -7.18 -28.57
N ASN A 404 0.38 -6.66 -28.18
CA ASN A 404 0.23 -5.29 -27.69
C ASN A 404 0.49 -5.22 -26.17
N TYR A 405 1.21 -4.19 -25.72
CA TYR A 405 1.38 -3.97 -24.28
C TYR A 405 0.05 -3.64 -23.61
N LYS A 406 -0.21 -4.27 -22.47
CA LYS A 406 -1.36 -3.94 -21.61
C LYS A 406 -0.88 -3.46 -20.24
N TRP A 407 -1.42 -2.32 -19.82
CA TRP A 407 -1.11 -1.68 -18.55
C TRP A 407 -2.37 -1.47 -17.71
N GLU A 408 -3.31 -0.69 -18.24
CA GLU A 408 -4.61 -0.48 -17.61
C GLU A 408 -5.42 -1.78 -17.56
N GLY A 409 -6.10 -1.99 -16.45
CA GLY A 409 -6.79 -3.23 -16.13
C GLY A 409 -5.86 -4.34 -15.62
N ARG A 410 -4.67 -4.02 -15.12
CA ARG A 410 -3.77 -4.96 -14.42
C ARG A 410 -3.59 -4.55 -12.96
N PHE A 411 -3.14 -5.49 -12.14
CA PHE A 411 -3.12 -5.36 -10.68
C PHE A 411 -1.93 -6.07 -10.00
N ASN A 412 -1.76 -5.80 -8.71
CA ASN A 412 -0.80 -6.44 -7.82
C ASN A 412 -1.52 -7.32 -6.78
N GLN A 413 -1.05 -8.55 -6.59
CA GLN A 413 -1.63 -9.53 -5.67
C GLN A 413 -1.25 -9.27 -4.20
N GLY A 414 -0.18 -8.51 -3.94
CA GLY A 414 0.24 -8.10 -2.60
C GLY A 414 1.75 -8.06 -2.40
N VAL A 415 2.13 -7.64 -1.18
CA VAL A 415 3.52 -7.35 -0.81
C VAL A 415 3.94 -8.19 0.39
N VAL A 416 5.19 -8.66 0.37
CA VAL A 416 5.91 -9.16 1.56
C VAL A 416 7.26 -8.46 1.61
N SER A 417 7.60 -7.80 2.71
CA SER A 417 8.86 -7.08 2.85
C SER A 417 9.90 -7.80 3.70
N LEU A 418 11.15 -7.70 3.29
CA LEU A 418 12.32 -8.23 3.96
C LEU A 418 12.96 -7.16 4.86
N ASN A 419 13.37 -7.55 6.08
CA ASN A 419 14.15 -6.69 6.97
C ASN A 419 15.66 -6.90 6.70
N LEU A 420 16.24 -6.09 5.81
CA LEU A 420 17.67 -6.17 5.48
C LEU A 420 18.57 -5.89 6.70
N PRO A 421 18.29 -4.86 7.54
CA PRO A 421 19.10 -4.58 8.71
C PRO A 421 19.23 -5.77 9.66
N GLN A 422 18.14 -6.52 9.91
CA GLN A 422 18.21 -7.69 10.80
C GLN A 422 19.20 -8.74 10.29
N ILE A 423 19.32 -8.92 8.96
CA ILE A 423 20.31 -9.82 8.37
C ILE A 423 21.73 -9.31 8.68
N GLY A 424 21.97 -8.01 8.50
CA GLY A 424 23.25 -7.36 8.85
C GLY A 424 23.61 -7.51 10.34
N ILE A 425 22.63 -7.34 11.25
CA ILE A 425 22.81 -7.51 12.70
C ILE A 425 23.26 -8.94 13.04
N LEU A 426 22.65 -9.94 12.39
CA LEU A 426 22.99 -11.35 12.60
C LEU A 426 24.33 -11.74 11.98
N ALA A 427 24.67 -11.15 10.83
CA ALA A 427 25.91 -11.39 10.11
C ALA A 427 27.13 -10.76 10.79
N LYS A 428 26.99 -9.60 11.45
CA LYS A 428 28.08 -8.89 12.16
C LYS A 428 29.32 -8.63 11.29
N GLY A 429 29.11 -8.25 10.04
CA GLY A 429 30.19 -7.97 9.07
C GLY A 429 30.72 -9.20 8.32
N ASP A 430 30.27 -10.42 8.64
CA ASP A 430 30.61 -11.63 7.90
C ASP A 430 29.75 -11.75 6.64
N GLU A 431 30.37 -11.55 5.47
CA GLU A 431 29.67 -11.58 4.18
C GLU A 431 29.13 -12.95 3.81
N ASP A 432 29.88 -14.03 4.05
CA ASP A 432 29.43 -15.39 3.72
C ASP A 432 28.16 -15.73 4.50
N LYS A 433 28.16 -15.36 5.79
CA LYS A 433 26.98 -15.48 6.64
C LYS A 433 25.84 -14.58 6.18
N PHE A 434 26.12 -13.35 5.78
CA PHE A 434 25.10 -12.42 5.27
C PHE A 434 24.39 -12.99 4.05
N TRP A 435 25.14 -13.49 3.06
CA TRP A 435 24.58 -14.03 1.82
C TRP A 435 23.75 -15.29 2.07
N SER A 436 24.23 -16.19 2.95
CA SER A 436 23.46 -17.38 3.35
C SER A 436 22.14 -17.02 4.02
N LEU A 437 22.14 -16.03 4.92
CA LEU A 437 20.92 -15.58 5.61
C LEU A 437 19.98 -14.84 4.66
N LEU A 438 20.50 -14.04 3.73
CA LEU A 438 19.69 -13.38 2.71
C LEU A 438 18.95 -14.41 1.85
N ASP A 439 19.64 -15.44 1.37
CA ASP A 439 19.02 -16.48 0.55
C ASP A 439 17.94 -17.26 1.34
N GLU A 440 18.17 -17.57 2.61
CA GLU A 440 17.15 -18.19 3.50
C GLU A 440 15.91 -17.28 3.64
N ARG A 441 16.12 -15.99 3.86
CA ARG A 441 15.04 -15.00 4.01
C ARG A 441 14.29 -14.76 2.70
N LEU A 442 14.98 -14.81 1.56
CA LEU A 442 14.37 -14.74 0.23
C LEU A 442 13.44 -15.93 0.00
N GLN A 443 13.85 -17.15 0.36
CA GLN A 443 12.98 -18.32 0.26
C GLN A 443 11.73 -18.19 1.13
N LEU A 444 11.88 -17.64 2.34
CA LEU A 444 10.74 -17.38 3.22
C LEU A 444 9.79 -16.32 2.63
N CYS A 445 10.31 -15.25 2.04
CA CYS A 445 9.50 -14.26 1.33
C CYS A 445 8.76 -14.86 0.14
N TYR A 446 9.41 -15.72 -0.64
CA TYR A 446 8.77 -16.45 -1.72
C TYR A 446 7.59 -17.29 -1.22
N ASP A 447 7.80 -18.10 -0.18
CA ASP A 447 6.74 -18.93 0.40
C ASP A 447 5.55 -18.10 0.89
N ALA A 448 5.83 -16.93 1.48
CA ALA A 448 4.81 -15.98 1.93
C ALA A 448 4.05 -15.33 0.77
N LEU A 449 4.73 -14.94 -0.30
CA LEU A 449 4.09 -14.42 -1.52
C LEU A 449 3.23 -15.49 -2.20
N MET A 450 3.67 -16.75 -2.21
CA MET A 450 2.87 -17.86 -2.72
C MET A 450 1.61 -18.13 -1.90
N CYS A 451 1.60 -17.83 -0.60
CA CYS A 451 0.37 -17.87 0.19
C CYS A 451 -0.67 -16.86 -0.32
N ARG A 452 -0.24 -15.66 -0.76
CA ARG A 452 -1.14 -14.68 -1.36
C ARG A 452 -1.69 -15.12 -2.69
N HIS A 453 -0.81 -15.64 -3.56
CA HIS A 453 -1.20 -16.13 -4.86
C HIS A 453 -2.29 -17.22 -4.74
N ARG A 454 -2.03 -18.22 -3.91
CA ARG A 454 -2.94 -19.35 -3.69
C ARG A 454 -4.26 -18.95 -3.02
N ALA A 455 -4.28 -17.87 -2.24
CA ALA A 455 -5.51 -17.35 -1.64
C ALA A 455 -6.47 -16.74 -2.69
N LEU A 456 -5.97 -16.40 -3.88
CA LEU A 456 -6.76 -15.86 -4.99
C LEU A 456 -7.15 -16.93 -6.02
N GLU A 457 -6.52 -18.11 -6.01
CA GLU A 457 -6.84 -19.21 -6.93
C GLU A 457 -8.24 -19.77 -6.66
N GLY A 458 -9.00 -20.05 -7.73
CA GLY A 458 -10.37 -20.55 -7.67
C GLY A 458 -11.41 -19.52 -7.25
N ILE A 459 -11.00 -18.27 -7.00
CA ILE A 459 -11.92 -17.19 -6.66
C ILE A 459 -12.72 -16.77 -7.90
N THR A 460 -14.03 -16.64 -7.71
CA THR A 460 -14.93 -16.24 -8.79
C THR A 460 -15.01 -14.73 -8.93
N SER A 461 -15.38 -14.26 -10.11
CA SER A 461 -15.62 -12.87 -10.45
C SER A 461 -16.67 -12.19 -9.57
N ASP A 462 -17.53 -12.97 -8.89
CA ASP A 462 -18.62 -12.50 -8.04
C ASP A 462 -18.14 -11.83 -6.74
N VAL A 463 -16.90 -12.11 -6.30
CA VAL A 463 -16.31 -11.48 -5.10
C VAL A 463 -16.15 -9.98 -5.28
N SER A 464 -15.79 -9.55 -6.49
CA SER A 464 -15.70 -8.12 -6.82
C SER A 464 -16.10 -7.85 -8.27
N PRO A 465 -17.41 -7.72 -8.54
CA PRO A 465 -17.92 -7.54 -9.90
C PRO A 465 -17.35 -6.29 -10.60
N ILE A 466 -17.07 -5.22 -9.86
CA ILE A 466 -16.50 -3.99 -10.44
C ILE A 466 -15.14 -4.25 -11.09
N HIS A 467 -14.28 -5.03 -10.43
CA HIS A 467 -12.98 -5.44 -10.97
C HIS A 467 -13.14 -6.42 -12.12
N TRP A 468 -13.87 -7.51 -11.86
CA TRP A 468 -13.78 -8.70 -12.69
C TRP A 468 -14.79 -8.75 -13.81
N GLN A 469 -15.97 -8.13 -13.65
CA GLN A 469 -17.10 -8.23 -14.59
C GLN A 469 -17.35 -6.93 -15.36
N TYR A 470 -17.05 -5.78 -14.76
CA TYR A 470 -17.52 -4.47 -15.23
C TYR A 470 -16.42 -3.49 -15.64
N GLY A 471 -15.25 -4.02 -16.02
CA GLY A 471 -14.26 -3.29 -16.81
C GLY A 471 -13.15 -2.62 -16.03
N ALA A 472 -13.15 -2.60 -14.68
CA ALA A 472 -12.02 -1.99 -13.97
C ALA A 472 -10.71 -2.78 -14.17
N ILE A 473 -10.79 -4.11 -14.23
CA ILE A 473 -9.68 -5.03 -14.59
C ILE A 473 -10.03 -5.85 -15.83
N ALA A 474 -11.21 -6.46 -15.82
CA ALA A 474 -11.68 -7.37 -16.86
C ALA A 474 -13.21 -7.32 -17.03
N ARG A 475 -13.71 -8.08 -18.01
CA ARG A 475 -15.14 -8.31 -18.28
C ARG A 475 -15.46 -9.80 -18.33
N LEU A 476 -15.11 -10.50 -17.26
CA LEU A 476 -15.49 -11.89 -17.03
C LEU A 476 -16.99 -12.02 -16.83
N LYS A 477 -17.54 -13.17 -17.17
CA LYS A 477 -18.93 -13.54 -16.86
C LYS A 477 -19.08 -13.79 -15.37
N LYS A 478 -20.33 -13.67 -14.91
CA LYS A 478 -20.71 -14.03 -13.55
C LYS A 478 -20.32 -15.48 -13.23
N GLY A 479 -19.62 -15.68 -12.10
CA GLY A 479 -19.14 -16.99 -11.66
C GLY A 479 -17.87 -17.53 -12.34
N GLU A 480 -17.29 -16.84 -13.34
CA GLU A 480 -15.99 -17.23 -13.91
C GLU A 480 -14.86 -17.03 -12.90
N VAL A 481 -13.86 -17.91 -12.91
CA VAL A 481 -12.69 -17.82 -12.02
C VAL A 481 -11.68 -16.79 -12.53
N ILE A 482 -10.99 -16.12 -11.61
CA ILE A 482 -10.02 -15.05 -11.94
C ILE A 482 -8.62 -15.60 -12.29
N ASP A 483 -8.38 -16.90 -12.16
CA ASP A 483 -7.08 -17.57 -12.34
C ASP A 483 -6.32 -17.15 -13.60
N PRO A 484 -6.94 -17.00 -14.80
CA PRO A 484 -6.22 -16.57 -16.00
C PRO A 484 -5.52 -15.21 -15.84
N LEU A 485 -5.99 -14.35 -14.92
CA LEU A 485 -5.43 -13.04 -14.62
C LEU A 485 -4.34 -13.09 -13.51
N LEU A 486 -4.17 -14.24 -12.85
CA LEU A 486 -3.16 -14.46 -11.81
C LEU A 486 -1.84 -15.01 -12.36
N HIS A 487 -1.88 -15.69 -13.51
CA HIS A 487 -0.73 -16.37 -14.11
C HIS A 487 -0.11 -15.60 -15.28
N ASN A 488 1.02 -16.11 -15.79
CA ASN A 488 1.71 -15.62 -16.99
C ASN A 488 2.07 -14.12 -16.95
N GLY A 489 2.31 -13.59 -15.76
CA GLY A 489 2.71 -12.20 -15.53
C GLY A 489 1.63 -11.14 -15.75
N TYR A 490 0.36 -11.52 -15.93
CA TYR A 490 -0.74 -10.53 -16.07
C TYR A 490 -0.84 -9.66 -14.82
N SER A 491 -0.83 -10.26 -13.63
CA SER A 491 -0.71 -9.55 -12.35
C SER A 491 0.68 -9.70 -11.76
N THR A 492 1.00 -8.83 -10.79
CA THR A 492 2.33 -8.77 -10.16
C THR A 492 2.32 -9.17 -8.69
N LEU A 493 3.46 -9.60 -8.18
CA LEU A 493 3.73 -9.91 -6.76
C LEU A 493 4.98 -9.15 -6.32
N SER A 494 4.94 -8.50 -5.16
CA SER A 494 6.01 -7.59 -4.75
C SER A 494 6.88 -8.15 -3.62
N LEU A 495 8.15 -8.40 -3.93
CA LEU A 495 9.19 -8.59 -2.91
C LEU A 495 9.63 -7.22 -2.40
N GLY A 496 9.14 -6.84 -1.24
CA GLY A 496 9.49 -5.60 -0.58
C GLY A 496 10.83 -5.67 0.16
N TYR A 497 11.48 -4.52 0.37
CA TYR A 497 12.66 -4.40 1.24
C TYR A 497 12.76 -2.99 1.85
N ILE A 498 13.55 -2.89 2.92
CA ILE A 498 13.81 -1.65 3.66
C ILE A 498 15.19 -1.72 4.32
N GLY A 499 15.82 -0.56 4.52
CA GLY A 499 16.99 -0.40 5.37
C GLY A 499 18.32 -0.71 4.69
N LEU A 500 18.48 -0.35 3.41
CA LEU A 500 19.74 -0.58 2.69
C LEU A 500 20.90 0.22 3.31
N TYR A 501 20.63 1.45 3.77
CA TYR A 501 21.58 2.28 4.52
C TYR A 501 22.11 1.55 5.76
N GLU A 502 21.22 1.13 6.66
CA GLU A 502 21.63 0.49 7.91
C GLU A 502 22.33 -0.84 7.64
N THR A 503 21.91 -1.56 6.60
CA THR A 503 22.57 -2.81 6.19
C THR A 503 24.01 -2.55 5.74
N SER A 504 24.25 -1.48 4.98
CA SER A 504 25.62 -1.06 4.62
C SER A 504 26.44 -0.67 5.85
N ILE A 505 25.86 0.08 6.80
CA ILE A 505 26.54 0.43 8.06
C ILE A 505 26.93 -0.83 8.84
N LEU A 506 26.03 -1.81 8.97
CA LEU A 506 26.26 -3.05 9.71
C LEU A 506 27.32 -3.95 9.05
N MET A 507 27.39 -3.96 7.73
CA MET A 507 28.25 -4.88 6.97
C MET A 507 29.60 -4.27 6.58
N LYS A 508 29.63 -2.98 6.27
CA LYS A 508 30.79 -2.26 5.74
C LYS A 508 31.30 -1.16 6.65
N GLY A 509 30.55 -0.80 7.70
CA GLY A 509 30.91 0.30 8.61
C GLY A 509 30.74 1.69 7.99
N VAL A 510 30.21 1.78 6.77
CA VAL A 510 30.01 3.03 6.01
C VAL A 510 28.63 3.06 5.36
N SER A 511 28.14 4.27 5.07
CA SER A 511 26.89 4.43 4.32
C SER A 511 27.03 3.83 2.92
N HIS A 512 25.91 3.41 2.36
CA HIS A 512 25.82 3.04 0.94
C HIS A 512 26.16 4.17 -0.05
N THR A 513 26.28 5.43 0.41
CA THR A 513 26.78 6.57 -0.39
C THR A 513 28.31 6.62 -0.48
N ASP A 514 29.03 5.90 0.39
CA ASP A 514 30.48 5.68 0.27
C ASP A 514 30.76 4.64 -0.83
N PRO A 515 31.82 4.77 -1.65
CA PRO A 515 32.12 3.82 -2.73
C PRO A 515 32.13 2.34 -2.29
N VAL A 516 32.63 2.03 -1.08
CA VAL A 516 32.66 0.64 -0.57
C VAL A 516 31.25 0.17 -0.18
N GLY A 517 30.44 1.07 0.37
CA GLY A 517 29.05 0.81 0.70
C GLY A 517 28.17 0.67 -0.55
N GLU A 518 28.40 1.52 -1.56
CA GLU A 518 27.70 1.52 -2.84
C GLU A 518 27.87 0.19 -3.57
N GLU A 519 29.11 -0.31 -3.67
CA GLU A 519 29.40 -1.60 -4.28
C GLU A 519 28.64 -2.74 -3.58
N PHE A 520 28.60 -2.72 -2.25
CA PHE A 520 27.87 -3.72 -1.47
C PHE A 520 26.36 -3.58 -1.65
N ALA A 521 25.82 -2.37 -1.56
CA ALA A 521 24.40 -2.08 -1.74
C ALA A 521 23.89 -2.55 -3.11
N LEU A 522 24.67 -2.31 -4.17
CA LEU A 522 24.38 -2.81 -5.51
C LEU A 522 24.38 -4.34 -5.58
N LYS A 523 25.32 -5.03 -4.91
CA LYS A 523 25.32 -6.50 -4.84
C LYS A 523 24.06 -7.03 -4.15
N VAL A 524 23.65 -6.43 -3.03
CA VAL A 524 22.43 -6.80 -2.30
C VAL A 524 21.20 -6.61 -3.19
N MET A 525 21.07 -5.44 -3.82
CA MET A 525 19.95 -5.11 -4.69
C MET A 525 19.86 -6.05 -5.90
N ASN A 526 20.99 -6.33 -6.56
CA ASN A 526 21.04 -7.26 -7.69
C ASN A 526 20.74 -8.71 -7.27
N ARG A 527 21.15 -9.15 -6.08
CA ARG A 527 20.82 -10.48 -5.55
C ARG A 527 19.30 -10.64 -5.33
N MET A 528 18.65 -9.63 -4.75
CA MET A 528 17.18 -9.64 -4.57
C MET A 528 16.44 -9.57 -5.91
N ARG A 529 16.92 -8.77 -6.86
CA ARG A 529 16.34 -8.71 -8.21
C ARG A 529 16.46 -10.04 -8.93
N ALA A 530 17.64 -10.68 -8.89
CA ALA A 530 17.86 -11.99 -9.49
C ALA A 530 16.94 -13.07 -8.88
N ALA A 531 16.61 -12.97 -7.60
CA ALA A 531 15.63 -13.87 -6.97
C ALA A 531 14.23 -13.70 -7.57
N CYS A 532 13.74 -12.46 -7.73
CA CYS A 532 12.46 -12.19 -8.40
C CYS A 532 12.46 -12.71 -9.85
N ASP A 533 13.52 -12.46 -10.61
CA ASP A 533 13.64 -12.90 -12.00
C ASP A 533 13.64 -14.45 -12.09
N LYS A 534 14.34 -15.12 -11.16
CA LYS A 534 14.32 -16.58 -11.04
C LYS A 534 12.91 -17.10 -10.73
N TRP A 535 12.23 -16.55 -9.73
CA TRP A 535 10.86 -16.98 -9.38
C TRP A 535 9.88 -16.78 -10.53
N LYS A 536 10.02 -15.68 -11.28
CA LYS A 536 9.24 -15.43 -12.49
C LYS A 536 9.50 -16.50 -13.55
N ALA A 537 10.76 -16.86 -13.78
CA ALA A 537 11.11 -17.93 -14.72
C ALA A 537 10.58 -19.31 -14.28
N ASP A 538 10.68 -19.62 -12.99
CA ASP A 538 10.30 -20.93 -12.44
C ASP A 538 8.77 -21.12 -12.37
N THR A 539 7.99 -20.05 -12.19
CA THR A 539 6.54 -20.13 -11.92
C THR A 539 5.65 -19.48 -12.99
N GLY A 540 6.20 -18.62 -13.85
CA GLY A 540 5.44 -17.76 -14.74
C GLY A 540 4.73 -16.58 -14.07
N LEU A 541 4.89 -16.38 -12.75
CA LEU A 541 4.22 -15.29 -12.00
C LEU A 541 5.03 -13.98 -12.06
N GLY A 542 4.34 -12.84 -12.02
CA GLY A 542 4.93 -11.51 -12.19
C GLY A 542 5.64 -10.94 -10.96
N PHE A 543 6.69 -11.60 -10.45
CA PHE A 543 7.46 -11.08 -9.31
C PHE A 543 8.24 -9.80 -9.66
N GLY A 544 8.27 -8.83 -8.75
CA GLY A 544 9.02 -7.59 -8.89
C GLY A 544 9.64 -7.13 -7.57
N LEU A 545 10.84 -6.55 -7.63
CA LEU A 545 11.52 -5.98 -6.46
C LEU A 545 10.92 -4.60 -6.13
N TYR A 546 10.45 -4.42 -4.91
CA TYR A 546 9.62 -3.29 -4.51
C TYR A 546 10.28 -2.51 -3.37
N GLY A 547 10.64 -1.26 -3.61
CA GLY A 547 11.02 -0.34 -2.55
C GLY A 547 9.78 -0.03 -1.72
N THR A 548 9.63 -0.66 -0.56
CA THR A 548 8.41 -0.57 0.27
C THR A 548 8.26 0.79 0.93
N PRO A 549 7.14 1.54 0.79
CA PRO A 549 6.92 2.86 1.42
C PRO A 549 7.21 2.88 2.92
N ALA A 550 6.88 1.80 3.62
CA ALA A 550 7.32 1.58 5.00
C ALA A 550 6.94 2.69 6.00
N GLU A 551 5.71 3.21 5.93
CA GLU A 551 5.21 4.26 6.81
C GLU A 551 5.19 3.89 8.29
N SER A 552 4.51 2.79 8.63
CA SER A 552 4.55 2.20 9.96
C SER A 552 5.69 1.18 10.08
N LEU A 553 6.08 0.55 8.97
CA LEU A 553 7.06 -0.54 8.95
C LEU A 553 8.47 -0.10 9.36
N CYS A 554 8.89 1.12 9.00
CA CYS A 554 10.20 1.65 9.37
C CYS A 554 10.40 1.67 10.90
N TYR A 555 9.36 2.04 11.63
CA TYR A 555 9.34 2.03 13.09
C TYR A 555 9.19 0.61 13.64
N ARG A 556 8.28 -0.19 13.08
CA ARG A 556 8.00 -1.56 13.55
C ARG A 556 9.26 -2.43 13.56
N PHE A 557 10.00 -2.49 12.45
CA PHE A 557 11.21 -3.30 12.37
C PHE A 557 12.31 -2.79 13.31
N ALA A 558 12.58 -1.48 13.32
CA ALA A 558 13.57 -0.89 14.21
C ALA A 558 13.24 -1.14 15.70
N ARG A 559 11.95 -1.09 16.08
CA ARG A 559 11.50 -1.39 17.45
C ARG A 559 11.74 -2.85 17.83
N ILE A 560 11.29 -3.79 16.98
CA ILE A 560 11.46 -5.24 17.23
C ILE A 560 12.94 -5.59 17.33
N ASP A 561 13.77 -5.08 16.42
CA ASP A 561 15.20 -5.34 16.44
C ASP A 561 15.88 -4.70 17.64
N LYS A 562 15.46 -3.50 18.06
CA LYS A 562 15.97 -2.88 19.30
C LYS A 562 15.63 -3.69 20.54
N GLU A 563 14.41 -4.23 20.64
CA GLU A 563 13.98 -5.08 21.75
C GLU A 563 14.79 -6.39 21.82
N ARG A 564 15.17 -6.95 20.66
CA ARG A 564 15.89 -8.23 20.57
C ARG A 564 17.41 -8.10 20.67
N PHE A 565 17.98 -7.08 20.02
CA PHE A 565 19.43 -6.93 19.82
C PHE A 565 20.02 -5.71 20.52
N GLY A 566 19.18 -4.87 21.13
CA GLY A 566 19.59 -3.68 21.85
C GLY A 566 19.79 -2.45 20.95
N THR A 567 20.39 -1.41 21.53
CA THR A 567 20.68 -0.16 20.84
C THR A 567 21.99 -0.27 20.05
N ILE A 568 21.90 -0.14 18.73
CA ILE A 568 23.01 -0.17 17.79
C ILE A 568 23.11 1.22 17.16
N LYS A 569 24.31 1.81 17.23
CA LYS A 569 24.58 3.16 16.75
C LYS A 569 24.28 3.28 15.25
N ASP A 570 23.59 4.36 14.87
CA ASP A 570 23.16 4.68 13.50
C ASP A 570 22.21 3.65 12.86
N VAL A 571 21.68 2.71 13.64
CA VAL A 571 20.82 1.60 13.19
C VAL A 571 19.52 1.58 13.98
N THR A 572 19.53 1.08 15.22
CA THR A 572 18.31 0.96 16.06
C THR A 572 18.18 2.10 17.07
N ASP A 573 19.24 2.87 17.30
CA ASP A 573 19.27 4.02 18.21
C ASP A 573 18.34 5.16 17.77
N LYS A 574 18.31 5.47 16.46
CA LYS A 574 17.45 6.48 15.86
C LYS A 574 15.97 6.11 15.85
N GLY A 575 15.65 4.82 16.03
CA GLY A 575 14.28 4.33 16.22
C GLY A 575 13.46 4.15 14.95
N TYR A 576 14.07 4.21 13.76
CA TYR A 576 13.45 3.91 12.47
C TYR A 576 14.50 3.39 11.49
N TYR A 577 14.09 2.63 10.48
CA TYR A 577 14.93 2.27 9.34
C TYR A 577 14.67 3.14 8.12
N THR A 578 15.72 3.34 7.33
CA THR A 578 15.66 4.16 6.11
C THR A 578 14.86 3.45 5.03
N ASN A 579 14.00 4.20 4.35
CA ASN A 579 13.08 3.66 3.35
C ASN A 579 13.84 3.07 2.15
N SER A 580 13.68 1.77 1.87
CA SER A 580 14.26 1.10 0.70
C SER A 580 15.76 1.38 0.47
N TYR A 581 16.13 1.96 -0.68
CA TYR A 581 17.50 2.36 -1.06
C TYR A 581 17.82 3.83 -0.77
N HIS A 582 16.95 4.56 -0.09
CA HIS A 582 17.09 6.01 0.06
C HIS A 582 18.36 6.35 0.84
N VAL A 583 18.97 7.47 0.46
CA VAL A 583 20.02 8.09 1.27
C VAL A 583 19.44 8.42 2.65
N ASP A 584 20.20 8.15 3.72
CA ASP A 584 19.75 8.43 5.09
C ASP A 584 19.46 9.93 5.23
N VAL A 585 18.34 10.24 5.85
CA VAL A 585 17.79 11.61 5.90
C VAL A 585 18.68 12.60 6.66
N ARG A 586 19.68 12.12 7.41
CA ARG A 586 20.66 12.93 8.14
C ARG A 586 21.90 13.25 7.31
N GLU A 587 22.12 12.55 6.19
CA GLU A 587 23.28 12.77 5.33
C GLU A 587 23.14 14.05 4.51
N LYS A 588 24.16 14.91 4.58
CA LYS A 588 24.21 16.14 3.79
C LYS A 588 24.60 15.82 2.35
N ILE A 589 23.63 15.85 1.46
CA ILE A 589 23.79 15.64 0.02
C ILE A 589 22.89 16.62 -0.75
N ASP A 590 23.36 17.16 -1.87
CA ASP A 590 22.53 18.04 -2.71
C ASP A 590 21.53 17.24 -3.54
N ALA A 591 20.46 17.91 -4.00
CA ALA A 591 19.37 17.27 -4.74
C ALA A 591 19.84 16.52 -6.01
N PHE A 592 20.80 17.09 -6.74
CA PHE A 592 21.28 16.52 -8.00
C PHE A 592 22.12 15.27 -7.75
N SER A 593 23.06 15.33 -6.81
CA SER A 593 23.88 14.18 -6.41
C SER A 593 23.02 13.06 -5.83
N LYS A 594 22.01 13.39 -5.00
CA LYS A 594 21.09 12.41 -4.43
C LYS A 594 20.28 11.71 -5.51
N PHE A 595 19.68 12.45 -6.44
CA PHE A 595 18.93 11.84 -7.54
C PHE A 595 19.82 11.00 -8.46
N ARG A 596 21.05 11.44 -8.75
CA ARG A 596 22.01 10.64 -9.52
C ARG A 596 22.34 9.32 -8.84
N PHE A 597 22.62 9.39 -7.53
CA PHE A 597 22.96 8.21 -6.75
C PHE A 597 21.76 7.26 -6.64
N GLU A 598 20.56 7.77 -6.37
CA GLU A 598 19.38 6.93 -6.20
C GLU A 598 18.81 6.36 -7.51
N SER A 599 19.05 7.02 -8.65
CA SER A 599 18.51 6.58 -9.94
C SER A 599 19.01 5.19 -10.36
N GLN A 600 20.23 4.81 -9.98
CA GLN A 600 20.77 3.49 -10.26
C GLN A 600 19.93 2.37 -9.63
N PHE A 601 19.37 2.61 -8.44
CA PHE A 601 18.53 1.63 -7.75
C PHE A 601 17.11 1.56 -8.30
N GLN A 602 16.59 2.64 -8.91
CA GLN A 602 15.26 2.63 -9.52
C GLN A 602 15.17 1.62 -10.68
N THR A 603 16.26 1.44 -11.43
CA THR A 603 16.33 0.45 -12.53
C THR A 603 16.30 -1.00 -12.02
N ILE A 604 16.82 -1.24 -10.81
CA ILE A 604 16.87 -2.56 -10.19
C ILE A 604 15.55 -2.88 -9.48
N SER A 605 15.00 -1.90 -8.75
CA SER A 605 13.74 -1.96 -7.98
C SER A 605 12.49 -1.84 -8.87
N SER A 606 12.40 -2.70 -9.88
CA SER A 606 11.43 -2.65 -10.98
C SER A 606 9.96 -2.84 -10.59
N GLY A 607 9.67 -3.44 -9.44
CA GLY A 607 8.31 -3.58 -8.91
C GLY A 607 7.82 -2.33 -8.19
N GLY A 608 8.72 -1.41 -7.85
CA GLY A 608 8.37 -0.09 -7.32
C GLY A 608 9.58 0.69 -6.80
N ALA A 609 9.63 1.98 -7.15
CA ALA A 609 10.73 2.87 -6.85
C ALA A 609 10.26 4.32 -6.84
N ILE A 610 10.95 5.18 -6.10
CA ILE A 610 10.69 6.61 -5.99
C ILE A 610 11.84 7.29 -5.27
N SER A 611 12.09 8.57 -5.53
CA SER A 611 13.13 9.33 -4.82
C SER A 611 12.63 10.68 -4.35
N TYR A 612 13.09 11.09 -3.17
CA TYR A 612 12.66 12.34 -2.53
C TYR A 612 13.81 13.32 -2.41
N VAL A 613 13.52 14.60 -2.56
CA VAL A 613 14.38 15.68 -2.08
C VAL A 613 13.56 16.63 -1.20
N GLU A 614 14.12 16.90 -0.03
CA GLU A 614 13.60 17.87 0.93
C GLU A 614 14.03 19.26 0.50
N ILE A 615 13.05 20.14 0.29
CA ILE A 615 13.25 21.51 -0.19
C ILE A 615 12.66 22.49 0.84
N PRO A 616 13.23 23.70 0.96
CA PRO A 616 12.63 24.74 1.77
C PRO A 616 11.34 25.25 1.12
N ASN A 617 10.80 26.36 1.63
CA ASN A 617 9.74 27.08 0.94
C ASN A 617 10.30 27.69 -0.36
N MET A 618 9.97 27.07 -1.50
CA MET A 618 10.45 27.48 -2.82
C MET A 618 9.48 28.41 -3.57
N ARG A 619 8.42 28.94 -2.92
CA ARG A 619 7.40 29.78 -3.57
C ARG A 619 7.98 31.03 -4.24
N ASN A 620 9.10 31.54 -3.72
CA ASN A 620 9.81 32.72 -4.25
C ASN A 620 11.04 32.36 -5.09
N ASN A 621 11.31 31.08 -5.36
CA ASN A 621 12.46 30.63 -6.16
C ASN A 621 12.06 29.45 -7.07
N LEU A 622 11.10 29.72 -7.96
CA LEU A 622 10.58 28.69 -8.88
C LEU A 622 11.60 28.29 -9.95
N ASP A 623 12.56 29.16 -10.28
CA ASP A 623 13.60 28.87 -11.27
C ASP A 623 14.55 27.77 -10.79
N ALA A 624 14.90 27.76 -9.50
CA ALA A 624 15.68 26.66 -8.93
C ALA A 624 14.94 25.33 -9.00
N LEU A 625 13.63 25.30 -8.72
CA LEU A 625 12.82 24.09 -8.89
C LEU A 625 12.71 23.66 -10.36
N ALA A 626 12.63 24.63 -11.28
CA ALA A 626 12.61 24.35 -12.71
C ALA A 626 13.88 23.60 -13.16
N GLU A 627 15.05 23.98 -12.66
CA GLU A 627 16.30 23.27 -12.95
C GLU A 627 16.30 21.84 -12.40
N VAL A 628 15.76 21.62 -11.19
CA VAL A 628 15.62 20.26 -10.65
C VAL A 628 14.62 19.43 -11.46
N VAL A 629 13.51 20.02 -11.93
CA VAL A 629 12.54 19.34 -12.82
C VAL A 629 13.17 18.94 -14.15
N ARG A 630 13.98 19.81 -14.77
CA ARG A 630 14.78 19.42 -15.97
C ARG A 630 15.72 18.26 -15.66
N TYR A 631 16.35 18.29 -14.49
CA TYR A 631 17.24 17.22 -14.06
C TYR A 631 16.52 15.90 -13.85
N ILE A 632 15.31 15.93 -13.27
CA ILE A 632 14.47 14.74 -13.09
C ILE A 632 14.21 14.07 -14.43
N TYR A 633 13.76 14.83 -15.44
CA TYR A 633 13.51 14.31 -16.79
C TYR A 633 14.73 13.57 -17.36
N GLU A 634 15.94 14.08 -17.14
CA GLU A 634 17.17 13.53 -17.71
C GLU A 634 17.76 12.34 -16.94
N ASN A 635 17.48 12.20 -15.64
CA ASN A 635 18.33 11.36 -14.78
C ASN A 635 17.58 10.32 -13.95
N ILE A 636 16.29 10.50 -13.66
CA ILE A 636 15.58 9.61 -12.73
C ILE A 636 14.14 9.34 -13.16
N GLN A 637 13.67 8.10 -12.97
CA GLN A 637 12.35 7.68 -13.45
C GLN A 637 11.23 8.33 -12.67
N TYR A 638 11.27 8.27 -11.34
CA TYR A 638 10.21 8.78 -10.49
C TYR A 638 10.77 9.55 -9.30
N ALA A 639 10.47 10.85 -9.22
CA ALA A 639 10.98 11.73 -8.18
C ALA A 639 9.93 12.73 -7.68
N GLU A 640 10.08 13.14 -6.42
CA GLU A 640 9.13 14.03 -5.75
C GLU A 640 9.85 15.08 -4.89
N PHE A 641 9.16 16.21 -4.70
CA PHE A 641 9.58 17.26 -3.78
C PHE A 641 8.84 17.14 -2.45
N ASN A 642 9.60 17.26 -1.36
CA ASN A 642 9.08 17.39 -0.01
C ASN A 642 9.27 18.82 0.45
N THR A 643 8.17 19.57 0.50
CA THR A 643 8.09 20.87 1.15
C THR A 643 7.09 20.79 2.29
N LYS A 644 6.85 21.90 2.98
CA LYS A 644 5.97 21.95 4.15
C LYS A 644 4.82 22.90 3.86
N SER A 645 3.61 22.46 4.19
CA SER A 645 2.39 23.23 3.97
C SER A 645 1.54 23.14 5.22
N ASP A 646 1.77 24.04 6.16
CA ASP A 646 1.03 24.03 7.43
C ASP A 646 0.29 25.34 7.66
N TYR A 647 -0.75 25.22 8.49
CA TYR A 647 -1.59 26.34 8.83
C TYR A 647 -2.06 26.27 10.29
N CYS A 648 -1.85 27.35 11.05
CA CYS A 648 -2.33 27.48 12.42
C CYS A 648 -3.69 28.17 12.46
N HIS A 649 -4.71 27.52 13.01
CA HIS A 649 -6.08 28.05 13.05
C HIS A 649 -6.26 29.16 14.09
N VAL A 650 -5.37 29.23 15.07
CA VAL A 650 -5.44 30.21 16.16
C VAL A 650 -4.96 31.58 15.72
N CYS A 651 -3.83 31.66 15.00
CA CYS A 651 -3.19 32.92 14.65
C CYS A 651 -3.06 33.17 13.14
N GLY A 652 -3.50 32.23 12.30
CA GLY A 652 -3.45 32.34 10.84
C GLY A 652 -2.05 32.20 10.23
N TYR A 653 -1.09 31.64 10.97
CA TYR A 653 0.26 31.40 10.46
C TYR A 653 0.24 30.38 9.31
N ASP A 654 0.61 30.82 8.10
CA ASP A 654 0.80 30.03 6.87
C ASP A 654 2.31 29.84 6.65
N GLY A 655 2.86 28.78 7.25
CA GLY A 655 4.30 28.55 7.34
C GLY A 655 4.62 27.16 7.89
N GLU A 656 5.83 26.95 8.41
CA GLU A 656 6.22 25.65 8.95
C GLU A 656 5.88 25.53 10.44
N ILE A 657 5.04 24.57 10.80
CA ILE A 657 4.88 24.14 12.19
C ILE A 657 6.09 23.30 12.59
N ILE A 658 6.69 23.64 13.72
CA ILE A 658 7.95 23.03 14.20
C ILE A 658 7.67 21.90 15.19
N ILE A 659 8.67 21.05 15.39
CA ILE A 659 8.69 20.08 16.49
C ILE A 659 9.62 20.67 17.56
N ASN A 660 9.09 20.91 18.76
CA ASN A 660 9.85 21.53 19.86
C ASN A 660 10.80 20.52 20.54
N SER A 661 11.53 20.97 21.56
CA SER A 661 12.49 20.14 22.31
C SER A 661 11.88 18.93 23.00
N ASP A 662 10.58 18.98 23.29
CA ASP A 662 9.83 17.89 23.92
C ASP A 662 9.28 16.89 22.88
N GLY A 663 9.50 17.13 21.59
CA GLY A 663 9.01 16.32 20.49
C GLY A 663 7.54 16.58 20.14
N GLU A 664 6.97 17.70 20.57
CA GLU A 664 5.59 18.10 20.30
C GLU A 664 5.51 19.09 19.13
N TRP A 665 4.41 19.03 18.37
CA TRP A 665 4.14 19.98 17.31
C TRP A 665 3.71 21.33 17.88
N GLU A 666 4.34 22.40 17.44
CA GLU A 666 4.14 23.74 17.99
C GLU A 666 4.16 24.81 16.90
N CYS A 667 3.16 25.71 16.95
CA CYS A 667 3.14 26.89 16.10
C CYS A 667 4.23 27.88 16.56
N PRO A 668 5.23 28.23 15.70
CA PRO A 668 6.32 29.11 16.10
C PRO A 668 5.87 30.56 16.33
N GLN A 669 4.69 30.95 15.83
CA GLN A 669 4.16 32.31 15.97
C GLN A 669 3.39 32.53 17.28
N CYS A 670 2.63 31.53 17.75
CA CYS A 670 1.72 31.70 18.89
C CYS A 670 1.83 30.62 19.97
N GLY A 671 2.73 29.64 19.82
CA GLY A 671 2.91 28.54 20.77
C GLY A 671 1.74 27.55 20.83
N ASN A 672 0.84 27.56 19.83
CA ASN A 672 -0.27 26.60 19.81
C ASN A 672 0.27 25.18 19.65
N LYS A 673 -0.13 24.31 20.59
CA LYS A 673 0.16 22.86 20.59
C LYS A 673 -1.10 22.00 20.41
N ASP A 674 -2.27 22.64 20.30
CA ASP A 674 -3.53 21.93 20.08
C ASP A 674 -3.59 21.44 18.62
N HIS A 675 -3.38 20.13 18.47
CA HIS A 675 -3.42 19.40 17.22
C HIS A 675 -4.72 19.63 16.43
N ALA A 676 -5.86 19.80 17.12
CA ALA A 676 -7.15 20.03 16.46
C ALA A 676 -7.27 21.44 15.85
N LYS A 677 -6.36 22.36 16.20
CA LYS A 677 -6.32 23.75 15.71
C LYS A 677 -5.12 24.01 14.81
N MET A 678 -4.56 22.97 14.22
CA MET A 678 -3.49 23.04 13.24
C MET A 678 -3.79 22.14 12.07
N ASN A 679 -3.33 22.50 10.89
CA ASN A 679 -3.21 21.59 9.76
C ASN A 679 -1.73 21.44 9.48
N VAL A 680 -1.22 20.22 9.64
CA VAL A 680 0.18 19.89 9.39
C VAL A 680 0.18 18.87 8.26
N THR A 681 0.67 19.28 7.09
CA THR A 681 0.77 18.37 5.95
C THR A 681 2.23 18.03 5.72
N ARG A 682 2.56 16.74 5.78
CA ARG A 682 3.88 16.21 5.45
C ARG A 682 3.75 15.02 4.52
N ARG A 683 4.78 14.77 3.73
CA ARG A 683 4.88 13.52 2.99
C ARG A 683 5.25 12.38 3.94
N THR A 684 4.38 11.37 4.01
CA THR A 684 4.60 10.15 4.80
C THR A 684 5.73 9.36 4.15
N CYS A 685 5.44 8.58 3.12
CA CYS A 685 6.39 7.70 2.45
C CYS A 685 6.12 7.54 0.95
N GLY A 686 5.30 8.43 0.39
CA GLY A 686 4.84 8.38 -1.00
C GLY A 686 3.47 9.02 -1.21
N TYR A 687 2.75 9.35 -0.14
CA TYR A 687 1.57 10.19 -0.18
C TYR A 687 1.63 11.22 0.96
N LEU A 688 0.68 12.16 0.97
CA LEU A 688 0.60 13.19 2.01
C LEU A 688 -0.28 12.72 3.16
N GLY A 689 0.19 12.94 4.39
CA GLY A 689 -0.61 12.83 5.60
C GLY A 689 -1.09 14.22 6.04
N GLU A 690 -2.34 14.31 6.47
CA GLU A 690 -2.95 15.55 7.01
C GLU A 690 -3.11 15.55 8.53
N ASN A 691 -2.83 14.43 9.19
CA ASN A 691 -2.73 14.35 10.65
C ASN A 691 -1.30 14.00 11.10
N PHE A 692 -1.14 13.92 12.40
CA PHE A 692 0.11 13.62 13.08
C PHE A 692 0.51 12.14 12.94
N TRP A 693 1.81 11.86 13.08
CA TRP A 693 2.39 10.54 12.86
C TRP A 693 2.89 9.91 14.16
N ASN A 694 3.11 8.59 14.13
CA ASN A 694 3.78 7.88 15.21
C ASN A 694 5.17 8.46 15.54
N VAL A 695 5.70 8.07 16.70
CA VAL A 695 6.97 8.60 17.24
C VAL A 695 8.16 8.36 16.30
N GLY A 696 8.26 7.17 15.70
CA GLY A 696 9.36 6.84 14.79
C GLY A 696 9.36 7.73 13.55
N LYS A 697 8.18 7.93 12.96
CA LYS A 697 8.03 8.77 11.78
C LYS A 697 8.21 10.26 12.08
N THR A 698 7.73 10.72 13.21
CA THR A 698 7.96 12.10 13.69
C THR A 698 9.46 12.36 13.88
N LYS A 699 10.22 11.41 14.44
CA LYS A 699 11.68 11.51 14.57
C LYS A 699 12.41 11.51 13.23
N GLU A 700 11.98 10.68 12.29
CA GLU A 700 12.50 10.66 10.93
C GLU A 700 12.30 12.02 10.26
N MET A 701 11.08 12.56 10.29
CA MET A 701 10.76 13.87 9.73
C MET A 701 11.56 15.01 10.37
N ALA A 702 11.77 14.98 11.68
CA ALA A 702 12.59 15.98 12.39
C ALA A 702 14.08 15.91 12.02
N SER A 703 14.56 14.79 11.50
CA SER A 703 15.97 14.55 11.18
C SER A 703 16.33 14.90 9.72
N ARG A 704 15.34 15.23 8.89
CA ARG A 704 15.50 15.48 7.46
C ARG A 704 16.32 16.75 7.20
N VAL A 705 17.42 16.59 6.46
CA VAL A 705 18.20 17.74 5.95
C VAL A 705 17.62 18.26 4.64
N LEU A 706 17.78 19.57 4.40
CA LEU A 706 17.42 20.19 3.13
C LEU A 706 18.48 19.88 2.06
N HIS A 707 18.02 19.73 0.82
CA HIS A 707 18.85 19.37 -0.34
C HIS A 707 19.05 20.53 -1.33
N LEU A 708 18.35 21.66 -1.11
CA LEU A 708 18.40 22.89 -1.89
C LEU A 708 18.60 24.10 -0.98
#